data_AF-A0A919P6Z2-F1
#
_entry.id   AF-A0A919P6Z2-F1
#
_cell.length_a   1.000
_cell.length_b   1.000
_cell.length_c   1.000
_cell.angle_alpha   90.00
_cell.angle_beta   90.00
_cell.angle_gamma   90.00
#
_symmetry.space_group_name_H-M   'P 1'
#
loop_
_entity.id
_entity.type
_entity.pdbx_description
1 polymer ?
#
loop_
_entity_poly.entity_id
_entity_poly.type
_entity_poly.pdbx_seq_one_letter_code
_entity_poly.pdbx_strand_id
1 'polypeptide(L)'
;MTQSPVDPTVLVSKLDLETKVRLLTGAAAFSLAPEESIGLGELNLSDGPTGVRGLKFSGGRQVALFPNATLLASAWDEDTTAEVGRMLAEEAMAQEIHVVLGPTINLHRSALGGRLFEAYSEDPLLTGKLAASYVRGLQSLAVGACLKHLVANESETARNTMNSVVDAKTLRELYLLPFEIATSESDPWSMMAAYNDVNGVAATEQDHVINEVVKGEWGYTGLVMSDWFATKTAAPAAAGGLDLVMPGPDGPWGQTLVDAVRAGELDESVVDEHLRRVLVLADRVGALGELREWPADLPAPDSPVRKEQLTRLAAAGMTVLTNDDALPLTRGTSVALIGRHALETIDMGGGSAQVNPPYQVSVAEGLTALLGDAVQVVDGVEVRTRPVAARPGFVLDPTTGNPGVHVTLLGADGTVLDDRHDAPPTTMVGFDDDFTEPVATVRFRARVAAEGPVEVGVIGVGAWDLRVGSSARSFELRSSGGFAEEMLAPPVEIGTVDVAGDDIIDGEVVLRPPASTEVVEGGTEIDATANPLAGVGLFGLVARPAPQPVDEVLAAAAAAAAQADVAVVVVGLTEEQETESVDKSTLALPGAQDALVSAVAAAARRTVVVVNAATPVLMPWLDEVDAVLWAGLPGQEGGHAVAAALLGDIEPAGRLVTTFPVADGAAPAWNVTPVDGDIEYTEGTFIGYRGHWAGTVPTPAFWLGHGLGYSTWEYTDASVSVGGPSPAVSVTVANTGERDSREVVQVYLEPSSSDEPVRLVGWATVSVPAGGSARVQVQTDARLWRAWDTESGEWSRIADGGRLLVARGLGDVRAGLPL
;
A
#
# COMPACT_ATOMS: atom_id res chain seq x y z
N MET A 1 35.41 4.64 -24.74
CA MET A 1 35.22 5.91 -25.46
C MET A 1 33.77 6.26 -25.26
N THR A 2 33.45 7.19 -24.37
CA THR A 2 32.07 7.59 -24.09
C THR A 2 31.52 8.30 -25.32
N GLN A 3 30.54 7.70 -26.00
CA GLN A 3 29.78 8.43 -27.02
C GLN A 3 29.15 9.65 -26.33
N SER A 4 29.16 10.80 -27.01
CA SER A 4 28.41 11.96 -26.52
C SER A 4 26.93 11.58 -26.41
N PRO A 5 26.23 11.95 -25.34
CA PRO A 5 24.81 11.65 -25.20
C PRO A 5 24.06 12.17 -26.42
N VAL A 6 23.25 11.30 -27.03
CA VAL A 6 22.48 11.67 -28.22
C VAL A 6 21.34 12.58 -27.77
N ASP A 7 21.26 13.79 -28.32
CA ASP A 7 20.20 14.74 -28.02
C ASP A 7 18.82 14.13 -28.38
N PRO A 8 17.92 13.91 -27.39
CA PRO A 8 16.59 13.34 -27.64
C PRO A 8 15.80 14.10 -28.70
N THR A 9 15.98 15.41 -28.81
CA THR A 9 15.31 16.26 -29.81
C THR A 9 15.66 15.83 -31.24
N VAL A 10 16.92 15.45 -31.46
CA VAL A 10 17.38 14.95 -32.77
C VAL A 10 16.75 13.61 -33.09
N LEU A 11 16.56 12.74 -32.08
CA LEU A 11 15.92 11.44 -32.26
C LEU A 11 14.44 11.59 -32.61
N VAL A 12 13.70 12.42 -31.87
CA VAL A 12 12.28 12.73 -32.14
C VAL A 12 12.08 13.21 -33.58
N SER A 13 12.96 14.08 -34.08
CA SER A 13 12.86 14.64 -35.44
C SER A 13 13.01 13.61 -36.58
N LYS A 14 13.46 12.38 -36.29
CA LYS A 14 13.60 11.30 -37.28
C LYS A 14 12.32 10.50 -37.48
N LEU A 15 11.36 10.64 -36.58
CA LEU A 15 10.13 9.84 -36.56
C LEU A 15 8.98 10.59 -37.22
N ASP A 16 8.05 9.84 -37.83
CA ASP A 16 6.77 10.39 -38.26
C ASP A 16 5.79 10.48 -37.07
N LEU A 17 4.72 11.26 -37.26
CA LEU A 17 3.72 11.53 -36.22
C LEU A 17 3.09 10.24 -35.67
N GLU A 18 2.74 9.30 -36.54
CA GLU A 18 2.19 8.00 -36.15
C GLU A 18 3.14 7.22 -35.24
N THR A 19 4.43 7.17 -35.57
CA THR A 19 5.43 6.48 -34.73
C THR A 19 5.61 7.20 -33.41
N LYS A 20 5.62 8.54 -33.40
CA LYS A 20 5.70 9.31 -32.15
C LYS A 20 4.53 8.97 -31.23
N VAL A 21 3.29 9.03 -31.73
CA VAL A 21 2.09 8.74 -30.93
C VAL A 21 2.07 7.29 -30.44
N ARG A 22 2.51 6.32 -31.26
CA ARG A 22 2.64 4.91 -30.85
C ARG A 22 3.57 4.74 -29.66
N LEU A 23 4.68 5.48 -29.59
CA LEU A 23 5.65 5.42 -28.49
C LEU A 23 5.18 6.12 -27.20
N LEU A 24 4.05 6.84 -27.24
CA LEU A 24 3.43 7.46 -26.07
C LEU A 24 2.22 6.69 -25.53
N THR A 25 2.04 5.45 -25.98
CA THR A 25 1.08 4.48 -25.43
C THR A 25 1.87 3.23 -25.05
N GLY A 26 1.49 2.56 -23.97
CA GLY A 26 2.10 1.28 -23.59
C GLY A 26 2.15 0.31 -24.78
N ALA A 27 3.20 -0.52 -24.86
CA ALA A 27 3.23 -1.64 -25.81
C ALA A 27 2.35 -2.80 -25.34
N ALA A 28 2.29 -2.97 -24.03
CA ALA A 28 1.52 -3.98 -23.33
C ALA A 28 1.03 -3.41 -21.99
N ALA A 29 0.54 -4.28 -21.10
CA ALA A 29 0.10 -3.89 -19.77
C ALA A 29 1.19 -3.13 -18.99
N PHE A 30 2.45 -3.56 -19.07
CA PHE A 30 3.55 -3.07 -18.22
C PHE A 30 4.86 -2.78 -18.99
N SER A 31 4.82 -2.64 -20.32
CA SER A 31 6.00 -2.30 -21.12
C SER A 31 5.76 -1.20 -22.16
N LEU A 32 6.84 -0.53 -22.58
CA LEU A 32 6.87 0.48 -23.64
C LEU A 32 7.62 -0.05 -24.85
N ALA A 33 7.17 0.35 -26.05
CA ALA A 33 7.66 -0.26 -27.28
C ALA A 33 9.10 0.18 -27.61
N PRO A 34 9.94 -0.73 -28.12
CA PRO A 34 11.23 -0.35 -28.71
C PRO A 34 11.06 0.42 -30.03
N GLU A 35 12.12 1.10 -30.46
CA GLU A 35 12.24 1.72 -31.78
C GLU A 35 13.70 1.72 -32.25
N GLU A 36 14.03 0.74 -33.11
CA GLU A 36 15.40 0.50 -33.59
C GLU A 36 15.96 1.71 -34.36
N SER A 37 15.13 2.45 -35.09
CA SER A 37 15.57 3.59 -35.91
C SER A 37 16.19 4.74 -35.11
N ILE A 38 15.90 4.80 -33.81
CA ILE A 38 16.50 5.75 -32.87
C ILE A 38 17.30 5.08 -31.75
N GLY A 39 17.44 3.75 -31.77
CA GLY A 39 18.16 2.98 -30.77
C GLY A 39 17.44 2.86 -29.43
N LEU A 40 16.11 2.98 -29.40
CA LEU A 40 15.29 2.82 -28.20
C LEU A 40 15.01 1.33 -27.96
N GLY A 41 15.41 0.82 -26.79
CA GLY A 41 15.05 -0.51 -26.31
C GLY A 41 13.64 -0.54 -25.69
N GLU A 42 13.16 -1.74 -25.36
CA GLU A 42 11.93 -1.91 -24.58
C GLU A 42 12.15 -1.40 -23.15
N LEU A 43 11.17 -0.69 -22.60
CA LEU A 43 11.15 -0.32 -21.18
C LEU A 43 10.10 -1.13 -20.46
N ASN A 44 10.46 -1.67 -19.31
CA ASN A 44 9.56 -2.42 -18.44
C ASN A 44 9.26 -1.61 -17.19
N LEU A 45 7.98 -1.50 -16.86
CA LEU A 45 7.47 -0.92 -15.63
C LEU A 45 6.89 -2.02 -14.76
N SER A 46 6.88 -1.85 -13.45
CA SER A 46 6.21 -2.80 -12.58
C SER A 46 5.72 -2.14 -11.32
N ASP A 47 4.58 -2.60 -10.83
CA ASP A 47 4.09 -2.15 -9.54
C ASP A 47 5.06 -2.46 -8.41
N GLY A 48 5.01 -1.52 -7.47
CA GLY A 48 5.10 -1.78 -6.05
C GLY A 48 3.98 -0.99 -5.34
N PRO A 49 4.12 -0.62 -4.06
CA PRO A 49 5.40 -0.35 -3.41
C PRO A 49 5.91 -1.42 -2.43
N THR A 50 5.15 -2.46 -2.10
CA THR A 50 5.51 -3.48 -1.09
C THR A 50 6.35 -4.64 -1.63
N GLY A 51 6.96 -4.45 -2.79
CA GLY A 51 7.74 -5.42 -3.56
C GLY A 51 7.67 -5.04 -5.04
N VAL A 52 8.46 -5.67 -5.91
CA VAL A 52 8.40 -5.44 -7.37
C VAL A 52 7.69 -6.62 -8.01
N ARG A 53 6.39 -6.49 -8.32
CA ARG A 53 5.52 -7.63 -8.72
C ARG A 53 5.98 -8.35 -9.99
N GLY A 54 6.66 -7.63 -10.89
CA GLY A 54 7.01 -8.08 -12.23
C GLY A 54 5.96 -7.68 -13.27
N LEU A 55 5.99 -8.36 -14.42
CA LEU A 55 5.11 -8.09 -15.56
C LEU A 55 3.78 -8.85 -15.51
N LYS A 56 3.68 -9.85 -14.62
CA LYS A 56 2.46 -10.64 -14.41
C LYS A 56 1.69 -10.14 -13.20
N PHE A 57 0.37 -10.10 -13.30
CA PHE A 57 -0.51 -9.60 -12.23
C PHE A 57 -0.66 -10.64 -11.11
N SER A 58 -0.78 -11.92 -11.45
CA SER A 58 -0.86 -13.02 -10.47
C SER A 58 0.00 -14.21 -10.90
N GLY A 59 0.48 -14.99 -9.92
CA GLY A 59 1.34 -16.16 -10.19
C GLY A 59 2.70 -15.83 -10.82
N GLY A 60 3.11 -14.56 -10.77
CA GLY A 60 4.41 -14.08 -11.25
C GLY A 60 5.60 -14.64 -10.45
N ARG A 61 6.80 -14.16 -10.78
CA ARG A 61 8.05 -14.56 -10.10
C ARG A 61 7.92 -14.38 -8.57
N GLN A 62 8.56 -15.25 -7.80
CA GLN A 62 8.74 -15.00 -6.37
C GLN A 62 9.62 -13.78 -6.13
N VAL A 63 9.16 -12.87 -5.28
CA VAL A 63 9.82 -11.58 -4.99
C VAL A 63 9.79 -11.29 -3.50
N ALA A 64 10.64 -10.38 -3.03
CA ALA A 64 10.63 -9.98 -1.63
C ALA A 64 9.35 -9.20 -1.30
N LEU A 65 8.64 -9.61 -0.25
CA LEU A 65 7.51 -8.87 0.32
C LEU A 65 7.98 -8.01 1.49
N PHE A 66 7.88 -6.71 1.30
CA PHE A 66 8.32 -5.70 2.25
C PHE A 66 7.22 -5.33 3.26
N PRO A 67 7.60 -4.80 4.43
CA PRO A 67 6.69 -4.06 5.29
C PRO A 67 5.94 -2.97 4.50
N ASN A 68 4.67 -2.75 4.82
CA ASN A 68 3.89 -1.72 4.14
C ASN A 68 4.37 -0.30 4.43
N ALA A 69 3.93 0.66 3.62
CA ALA A 69 4.43 2.03 3.66
C ALA A 69 4.21 2.71 5.03
N THR A 70 3.07 2.49 5.69
CA THR A 70 2.80 3.08 7.01
C THR A 70 3.75 2.54 8.07
N LEU A 71 4.09 1.25 8.01
CA LEU A 71 5.04 0.64 8.95
C LEU A 71 6.47 1.13 8.69
N LEU A 72 6.90 1.20 7.43
CA LEU A 72 8.20 1.78 7.06
C LEU A 72 8.31 3.25 7.48
N ALA A 73 7.26 4.04 7.26
CA ALA A 73 7.22 5.44 7.66
C ALA A 73 7.21 5.61 9.18
N SER A 74 6.69 4.63 9.93
CA SER A 74 6.70 4.64 11.39
C SER A 74 8.10 4.55 11.98
N ALA A 75 9.12 4.19 11.19
CA ALA A 75 10.52 4.37 11.58
C ALA A 75 10.91 5.85 11.68
N TRP A 76 10.27 6.77 10.96
CA TRP A 76 10.63 8.19 10.85
C TRP A 76 12.10 8.38 10.42
N ASP A 77 12.55 7.56 9.47
CA ASP A 77 13.95 7.47 9.08
C ASP A 77 14.13 7.49 7.56
N GLU A 78 14.87 8.49 7.10
CA GLU A 78 15.25 8.65 5.70
C GLU A 78 16.22 7.54 5.24
N ASP A 79 17.09 7.06 6.13
CA ASP A 79 18.03 5.98 5.79
C ASP A 79 17.31 4.65 5.56
N THR A 80 16.29 4.36 6.38
CA THR A 80 15.39 3.22 6.23
C THR A 80 14.70 3.21 4.86
N THR A 81 14.13 4.33 4.43
CA THR A 81 13.43 4.40 3.12
C THR A 81 14.40 4.42 1.93
N ALA A 82 15.59 5.00 2.08
CA ALA A 82 16.65 4.89 1.09
C ALA A 82 17.19 3.44 0.96
N GLU A 83 17.26 2.69 2.06
CA GLU A 83 17.58 1.25 2.03
C GLU A 83 16.51 0.47 1.27
N VAL A 84 15.23 0.67 1.59
CA VAL A 84 14.11 0.04 0.89
C VAL A 84 14.16 0.35 -0.61
N GLY A 85 14.41 1.60 -1.00
CA GLY A 85 14.55 1.97 -2.41
C GLY A 85 15.68 1.21 -3.12
N ARG A 86 16.83 1.00 -2.47
CA ARG A 86 17.93 0.18 -3.04
C ARG A 86 17.54 -1.28 -3.16
N MET A 87 16.89 -1.85 -2.15
CA MET A 87 16.44 -3.25 -2.16
C MET A 87 15.40 -3.48 -3.27
N LEU A 88 14.46 -2.56 -3.47
CA LEU A 88 13.50 -2.64 -4.57
C LEU A 88 14.17 -2.49 -5.94
N ALA A 89 15.23 -1.68 -6.07
CA ALA A 89 16.01 -1.64 -7.30
C ALA A 89 16.71 -2.97 -7.58
N GLU A 90 17.22 -3.68 -6.56
CA GLU A 90 17.75 -5.04 -6.72
C GLU A 90 16.67 -6.01 -7.23
N GLU A 91 15.47 -5.98 -6.64
CA GLU A 91 14.34 -6.82 -7.09
C GLU A 91 13.89 -6.49 -8.52
N ALA A 92 13.90 -5.19 -8.88
CA ALA A 92 13.60 -4.72 -10.23
C ALA A 92 14.66 -5.19 -11.24
N MET A 93 15.94 -5.07 -10.90
CA MET A 93 17.04 -5.50 -11.76
C MET A 93 17.05 -7.01 -12.02
N ALA A 94 16.68 -7.81 -11.02
CA ALA A 94 16.55 -9.27 -11.15
C ALA A 94 15.44 -9.69 -12.14
N GLN A 95 14.60 -8.74 -12.55
CA GLN A 95 13.45 -8.92 -13.43
C GLN A 95 13.53 -8.03 -14.68
N GLU A 96 14.65 -7.34 -14.91
CA GLU A 96 14.83 -6.39 -16.03
C GLU A 96 13.77 -5.27 -16.06
N ILE A 97 13.28 -4.87 -14.89
CA ILE A 97 12.36 -3.74 -14.70
C ILE A 97 13.15 -2.44 -14.63
N HIS A 98 12.73 -1.47 -15.42
CA HIS A 98 13.37 -0.16 -15.54
C HIS A 98 12.74 0.88 -14.62
N VAL A 99 11.43 0.80 -14.36
CA VAL A 99 10.70 1.74 -13.50
C VAL A 99 9.83 0.98 -12.50
N VAL A 100 10.00 1.31 -11.22
CA VAL A 100 9.09 0.85 -10.16
C VAL A 100 7.99 1.90 -9.97
N LEU A 101 6.73 1.46 -10.04
CA LEU A 101 5.55 2.31 -9.90
C LEU A 101 5.28 2.62 -8.41
N GLY A 102 6.17 3.39 -7.81
CA GLY A 102 6.08 3.87 -6.45
C GLY A 102 7.19 4.89 -6.14
N PRO A 103 7.11 5.55 -4.98
CA PRO A 103 6.20 5.27 -3.87
C PRO A 103 4.84 5.97 -4.03
N THR A 104 3.84 5.48 -3.28
CA THR A 104 2.54 6.13 -3.14
C THR A 104 2.60 7.19 -2.03
N ILE A 105 2.27 8.44 -2.37
CA ILE A 105 2.49 9.62 -1.53
C ILE A 105 1.25 10.52 -1.37
N ASN A 106 0.08 9.93 -1.66
CA ASN A 106 -1.21 10.44 -1.20
C ASN A 106 -1.21 10.58 0.34
N LEU A 107 -2.05 11.45 0.88
CA LEU A 107 -2.08 11.76 2.32
C LEU A 107 -3.20 11.00 3.02
N HIS A 108 -3.00 10.66 4.28
CA HIS A 108 -4.09 10.08 5.07
C HIS A 108 -5.11 11.16 5.48
N ARG A 109 -5.92 11.61 4.51
CA ARG A 109 -6.99 12.60 4.71
C ARG A 109 -8.04 12.05 5.67
N SER A 110 -8.70 10.96 5.27
CA SER A 110 -9.66 10.23 6.11
C SER A 110 -9.02 8.94 6.59
N ALA A 111 -9.23 8.60 7.87
CA ALA A 111 -8.81 7.31 8.44
C ALA A 111 -9.53 6.10 7.81
N LEU A 112 -10.57 6.34 7.00
CA LEU A 112 -11.31 5.31 6.29
C LEU A 112 -10.69 4.90 4.93
N GLY A 113 -9.70 5.63 4.42
CA GLY A 113 -9.15 5.36 3.08
C GLY A 113 -8.69 3.90 2.90
N GLY A 114 -9.02 3.31 1.75
CA GLY A 114 -8.68 1.91 1.43
C GLY A 114 -7.18 1.67 1.24
N ARG A 115 -6.47 2.63 0.65
CA ARG A 115 -5.04 2.54 0.29
C ARG A 115 -4.10 3.27 1.25
N LEU A 116 -4.55 3.66 2.43
CA LEU A 116 -3.65 4.31 3.39
C LEU A 116 -2.45 3.40 3.74
N PHE A 117 -2.62 2.08 3.73
CA PHE A 117 -1.53 1.12 3.94
C PHE A 117 -0.39 1.26 2.91
N GLU A 118 -0.68 1.82 1.74
CA GLU A 118 0.25 2.02 0.63
C GLU A 118 0.93 3.39 0.69
N ALA A 119 0.38 4.33 1.46
CA ALA A 119 0.89 5.69 1.66
C ALA A 119 1.65 5.83 2.99
N TYR A 120 2.37 6.94 3.15
CA TYR A 120 3.26 7.13 4.29
C TYR A 120 2.59 7.76 5.51
N SER A 121 1.87 8.89 5.38
CA SER A 121 1.38 9.66 6.53
C SER A 121 0.25 10.63 6.19
N GLU A 122 -0.46 11.10 7.22
CA GLU A 122 -1.29 12.32 7.16
C GLU A 122 -0.47 13.62 7.06
N ASP A 123 0.85 13.57 7.26
CA ASP A 123 1.72 14.73 7.24
C ASP A 123 2.52 14.86 5.92
N PRO A 124 2.38 15.97 5.17
CA PRO A 124 3.06 16.18 3.91
C PRO A 124 4.58 16.29 4.03
N LEU A 125 5.12 16.81 5.14
CA LEU A 125 6.56 16.92 5.32
C LEU A 125 7.18 15.53 5.51
N LEU A 126 6.60 14.72 6.39
CA LEU A 126 7.06 13.34 6.60
C LEU A 126 6.95 12.53 5.30
N THR A 127 5.78 12.56 4.65
CA THR A 127 5.54 11.85 3.39
C THR A 127 6.53 12.25 2.30
N GLY A 128 6.73 13.54 2.06
CA GLY A 128 7.60 14.03 0.98
C GLY A 128 9.08 13.67 1.19
N LYS A 129 9.59 13.79 2.42
CA LYS A 129 10.99 13.50 2.76
C LYS A 129 11.32 12.01 2.67
N LEU A 130 10.42 11.16 3.15
CA LEU A 130 10.55 9.71 3.03
C LEU A 130 10.47 9.26 1.57
N ALA A 131 9.56 9.84 0.80
CA ALA A 131 9.48 9.62 -0.65
C ALA A 131 10.76 10.05 -1.37
N ALA A 132 11.33 11.21 -1.02
CA ALA A 132 12.59 11.68 -1.60
C ALA A 132 13.73 10.67 -1.35
N SER A 133 13.81 10.12 -0.12
CA SER A 133 14.79 9.10 0.24
C SER A 133 14.61 7.79 -0.51
N TYR A 134 13.37 7.30 -0.60
CA TYR A 134 13.02 6.13 -1.41
C TYR A 134 13.46 6.31 -2.88
N VAL A 135 13.14 7.46 -3.48
CA VAL A 135 13.50 7.78 -4.87
C VAL A 135 15.02 7.79 -5.06
N ARG A 136 15.77 8.41 -4.14
CA ARG A 136 17.25 8.39 -4.17
C ARG A 136 17.79 6.95 -4.08
N GLY A 137 17.17 6.10 -3.27
CA GLY A 137 17.51 4.68 -3.16
C GLY A 137 17.40 3.95 -4.50
N LEU A 138 16.24 4.00 -5.15
CA LEU A 138 16.00 3.36 -6.46
C LEU A 138 16.95 3.91 -7.55
N GLN A 139 16.97 5.24 -7.70
CA GLN A 139 17.68 5.89 -8.79
C GLN A 139 19.20 5.80 -8.65
N SER A 140 19.72 5.52 -7.45
CA SER A 140 21.16 5.25 -7.25
C SER A 140 21.66 4.00 -7.98
N LEU A 141 20.75 3.10 -8.38
CA LEU A 141 21.04 1.88 -9.14
C LEU A 141 20.47 1.94 -10.57
N ALA A 142 20.19 3.15 -11.07
CA ALA A 142 19.61 3.39 -12.39
C ALA A 142 18.27 2.66 -12.62
N VAL A 143 17.44 2.56 -11.58
CA VAL A 143 16.04 2.16 -11.67
C VAL A 143 15.18 3.39 -11.38
N GLY A 144 14.24 3.70 -12.26
CA GLY A 144 13.36 4.86 -12.13
C GLY A 144 12.31 4.66 -11.03
N ALA A 145 12.01 5.75 -10.32
CA ALA A 145 10.85 5.82 -9.42
C ALA A 145 9.69 6.55 -10.12
N CYS A 146 8.46 6.24 -9.68
CA CYS A 146 7.24 6.89 -10.14
C CYS A 146 6.40 7.33 -8.94
N LEU A 147 6.44 8.63 -8.60
CA LEU A 147 5.59 9.16 -7.52
C LEU A 147 4.12 9.05 -7.93
N LYS A 148 3.27 8.51 -7.05
CA LYS A 148 1.84 8.33 -7.34
C LYS A 148 0.94 8.67 -6.15
N HIS A 149 -0.30 9.13 -6.32
CA HIS A 149 -0.98 9.49 -7.57
C HIS A 149 -1.27 10.99 -7.56
N LEU A 150 -0.82 11.69 -8.60
CA LEU A 150 -0.91 13.14 -8.78
C LEU A 150 -2.30 13.51 -9.35
N VAL A 151 -3.25 14.07 -8.59
CA VAL A 151 -3.21 14.40 -7.16
C VAL A 151 -4.61 14.25 -6.55
N ALA A 152 -4.68 14.24 -5.21
CA ALA A 152 -5.92 14.20 -4.43
C ALA A 152 -6.76 12.92 -4.65
N ASN A 153 -6.08 11.79 -4.87
CA ASN A 153 -6.66 10.45 -4.88
C ASN A 153 -6.72 9.87 -3.46
N GLU A 154 -7.46 10.54 -2.58
CA GLU A 154 -7.45 10.24 -1.13
C GLU A 154 -8.62 9.32 -0.69
N SER A 155 -9.34 8.73 -1.65
CA SER A 155 -10.47 7.81 -1.44
C SER A 155 -10.59 6.87 -2.64
N GLU A 156 -10.90 5.61 -2.35
CA GLU A 156 -11.09 4.57 -3.37
C GLU A 156 -12.52 4.54 -3.91
N THR A 157 -13.50 4.96 -3.11
CA THR A 157 -14.93 4.94 -3.46
C THR A 157 -15.18 5.76 -4.71
N ALA A 158 -15.58 5.07 -5.78
CA ALA A 158 -15.85 5.66 -7.09
C ALA A 158 -14.66 6.47 -7.68
N ARG A 159 -13.41 6.13 -7.32
CA ARG A 159 -12.18 6.86 -7.74
C ARG A 159 -12.07 7.17 -9.24
N ASN A 160 -12.66 6.33 -10.11
CA ASN A 160 -12.66 6.51 -11.58
C ASN A 160 -13.60 7.62 -12.09
N THR A 161 -14.51 8.08 -11.24
CA THR A 161 -15.60 9.01 -11.60
C THR A 161 -15.84 10.10 -10.56
N MET A 162 -15.24 10.00 -9.37
CA MET A 162 -15.39 11.00 -8.33
C MET A 162 -14.55 12.23 -8.63
N ASN A 163 -15.02 13.37 -8.13
CA ASN A 163 -14.37 14.66 -8.23
C ASN A 163 -13.96 15.16 -6.84
N SER A 164 -12.66 15.28 -6.60
CA SER A 164 -12.12 15.90 -5.40
C SER A 164 -12.26 17.43 -5.51
N VAL A 165 -13.14 18.01 -4.70
CA VAL A 165 -13.36 19.47 -4.66
C VAL A 165 -12.48 20.08 -3.57
N VAL A 166 -11.39 20.73 -3.98
CA VAL A 166 -10.30 21.18 -3.11
C VAL A 166 -9.97 22.64 -3.42
N ASP A 167 -9.97 23.50 -2.39
CA ASP A 167 -9.55 24.88 -2.56
C ASP A 167 -8.04 25.00 -2.83
N ALA A 168 -7.61 26.09 -3.48
CA ALA A 168 -6.23 26.26 -3.92
C ALA A 168 -5.22 26.29 -2.75
N LYS A 169 -5.60 26.82 -1.58
CA LYS A 169 -4.72 26.84 -0.40
C LYS A 169 -4.45 25.42 0.06
N THR A 170 -5.52 24.64 0.24
CA THR A 170 -5.41 23.24 0.69
C THR A 170 -4.68 22.38 -0.33
N LEU A 171 -4.95 22.53 -1.63
CA LEU A 171 -4.26 21.81 -2.69
C LEU A 171 -2.74 22.06 -2.66
N ARG A 172 -2.33 23.33 -2.49
CA ARG A 172 -0.92 23.74 -2.44
C ARG A 172 -0.21 23.35 -1.16
N GLU A 173 -0.86 23.51 -0.01
CA GLU A 173 -0.24 23.32 1.31
C GLU A 173 -0.25 21.89 1.81
N LEU A 174 -1.13 21.03 1.29
CA LEU A 174 -1.22 19.62 1.66
C LEU A 174 -0.87 18.70 0.50
N TYR A 175 -1.73 18.61 -0.52
CA TYR A 175 -1.68 17.48 -1.46
C TYR A 175 -0.57 17.58 -2.51
N LEU A 176 -0.19 18.80 -2.91
CA LEU A 176 0.96 19.02 -3.81
C LEU A 176 2.29 19.09 -3.05
N LEU A 177 2.28 19.45 -1.76
CA LEU A 177 3.50 19.64 -0.98
C LEU A 177 4.42 18.40 -0.91
N PRO A 178 3.95 17.14 -0.71
CA PRO A 178 4.83 15.97 -0.72
C PRO A 178 5.48 15.74 -2.10
N PHE A 179 4.77 16.04 -3.19
CA PHE A 179 5.33 15.98 -4.54
C PHE A 179 6.37 17.09 -4.76
N GLU A 180 6.15 18.30 -4.27
CA GLU A 180 7.13 19.40 -4.32
C GLU A 180 8.40 19.04 -3.55
N ILE A 181 8.26 18.51 -2.33
CA ILE A 181 9.37 18.03 -1.51
C ILE A 181 10.18 16.99 -2.29
N ALA A 182 9.51 15.92 -2.72
CA ALA A 182 10.18 14.81 -3.39
C ALA A 182 10.86 15.29 -4.69
N THR A 183 10.18 16.11 -5.49
CA THR A 183 10.75 16.68 -6.72
C THR A 183 12.03 17.46 -6.44
N SER A 184 11.98 18.38 -5.47
CA SER A 184 13.12 19.25 -5.15
C SER A 184 14.31 18.51 -4.53
N GLU A 185 14.08 17.39 -3.83
CA GLU A 185 15.09 16.71 -3.02
C GLU A 185 15.60 15.38 -3.61
N SER A 186 14.97 14.88 -4.67
CA SER A 186 15.38 13.61 -5.29
C SER A 186 15.30 13.52 -6.82
N ASP A 187 14.74 14.52 -7.52
CA ASP A 187 14.55 14.50 -8.98
C ASP A 187 13.96 13.16 -9.49
N PRO A 188 12.70 12.81 -9.12
CA PRO A 188 12.05 11.57 -9.53
C PRO A 188 11.89 11.53 -11.06
N TRP A 189 12.20 10.42 -11.69
CA TRP A 189 12.19 10.35 -13.16
C TRP A 189 10.81 10.23 -13.77
N SER A 190 9.81 9.85 -12.98
CA SER A 190 8.42 9.85 -13.40
C SER A 190 7.44 10.19 -12.26
N MET A 191 6.23 10.60 -12.65
CA MET A 191 5.04 10.70 -11.80
C MET A 191 3.85 10.03 -12.50
N MET A 192 2.87 9.59 -11.72
CA MET A 192 1.62 9.02 -12.23
C MET A 192 0.44 9.92 -11.90
N ALA A 193 -0.31 10.34 -12.91
CA ALA A 193 -1.55 11.09 -12.77
C ALA A 193 -2.66 10.18 -12.21
N ALA A 194 -3.49 10.71 -11.33
CA ALA A 194 -4.55 9.97 -10.63
C ALA A 194 -5.76 9.59 -11.52
N TYR A 195 -6.66 8.78 -10.96
CA TYR A 195 -7.95 8.42 -11.59
C TYR A 195 -9.01 9.52 -11.51
N ASN A 196 -9.07 10.23 -10.39
CA ASN A 196 -10.16 11.12 -10.05
C ASN A 196 -10.11 12.43 -10.83
N ASP A 197 -11.25 13.12 -10.85
CA ASP A 197 -11.29 14.52 -11.23
C ASP A 197 -10.84 15.38 -10.03
N VAL A 198 -10.27 16.55 -10.32
CA VAL A 198 -9.95 17.58 -9.32
C VAL A 198 -10.58 18.88 -9.77
N ASN A 199 -11.50 19.42 -8.97
CA ASN A 199 -12.26 20.63 -9.29
C ASN A 199 -12.92 20.59 -10.68
N GLY A 200 -13.46 19.43 -11.08
CA GLY A 200 -14.21 19.22 -12.33
C GLY A 200 -13.36 18.94 -13.57
N VAL A 201 -12.06 18.74 -13.43
CA VAL A 201 -11.14 18.37 -14.54
C VAL A 201 -10.45 17.05 -14.20
N ALA A 202 -10.41 16.10 -15.14
CA ALA A 202 -9.72 14.82 -14.93
C ALA A 202 -8.25 15.04 -14.59
N ALA A 203 -7.71 14.30 -13.62
CA ALA A 203 -6.30 14.43 -13.24
C ALA A 203 -5.32 14.26 -14.42
N THR A 204 -5.68 13.45 -15.41
CA THR A 204 -4.95 13.24 -16.67
C THR A 204 -5.02 14.42 -17.65
N GLU A 205 -5.84 15.43 -17.38
CA GLU A 205 -6.06 16.64 -18.19
C GLU A 205 -5.75 17.94 -17.43
N GLN A 206 -5.17 17.84 -16.22
CA GLN A 206 -4.95 18.97 -15.31
C GLN A 206 -3.81 19.90 -15.77
N ASP A 207 -4.06 20.75 -16.77
CA ASP A 207 -3.10 21.75 -17.26
C ASP A 207 -2.53 22.63 -16.13
N HIS A 208 -3.39 23.10 -15.23
CA HIS A 208 -2.97 23.89 -14.08
C HIS A 208 -1.98 23.12 -13.19
N VAL A 209 -2.28 21.88 -12.83
CA VAL A 209 -1.40 21.11 -11.94
C VAL A 209 -0.14 20.65 -12.67
N ILE A 210 -0.28 20.02 -13.83
CA ILE A 210 0.82 19.33 -14.50
C ILE A 210 1.72 20.33 -15.23
N ASN A 211 1.17 21.22 -16.06
CA ASN A 211 1.99 22.13 -16.85
C ASN A 211 2.39 23.38 -16.06
N GLU A 212 1.44 24.07 -15.40
CA GLU A 212 1.76 25.34 -14.73
C GLU A 212 2.54 25.11 -13.43
N VAL A 213 2.12 24.18 -12.58
CA VAL A 213 2.77 23.93 -11.27
C VAL A 213 3.95 22.97 -11.38
N VAL A 214 3.71 21.72 -11.79
CA VAL A 214 4.73 20.67 -11.75
C VAL A 214 5.84 20.94 -12.77
N LYS A 215 5.52 21.09 -14.06
CA LYS A 215 6.52 21.33 -15.11
C LYS A 215 7.00 22.78 -15.13
N GLY A 216 6.13 23.74 -14.82
CA GLY A 216 6.41 25.17 -14.83
C GLY A 216 7.10 25.67 -13.57
N GLU A 217 6.35 25.83 -12.48
CA GLU A 217 6.83 26.41 -11.22
C GLU A 217 7.97 25.58 -10.59
N TRP A 218 7.83 24.26 -10.51
CA TRP A 218 8.86 23.39 -9.92
C TRP A 218 9.99 23.05 -10.91
N GLY A 219 9.78 23.29 -12.21
CA GLY A 219 10.75 22.95 -13.26
C GLY A 219 10.93 21.44 -13.46
N TYR A 220 9.89 20.63 -13.22
CA TYR A 220 9.97 19.18 -13.32
C TYR A 220 10.33 18.70 -14.74
N THR A 221 11.39 17.89 -14.83
CA THR A 221 11.95 17.42 -16.12
C THR A 221 11.61 15.96 -16.47
N GLY A 222 11.11 15.18 -15.51
CA GLY A 222 10.66 13.81 -15.75
C GLY A 222 9.34 13.73 -16.51
N LEU A 223 8.81 12.52 -16.67
CA LEU A 223 7.55 12.30 -17.38
C LEU A 223 6.37 12.11 -16.43
N VAL A 224 5.17 12.47 -16.88
CA VAL A 224 3.90 12.19 -16.21
C VAL A 224 3.13 11.15 -17.03
N MET A 225 2.95 9.95 -16.47
CA MET A 225 2.15 8.88 -17.08
C MET A 225 0.76 8.83 -16.46
N SER A 226 -0.20 8.19 -17.14
CA SER A 226 -1.50 7.93 -16.53
C SER A 226 -1.43 6.75 -15.56
N ASP A 227 -2.32 6.73 -14.58
CA ASP A 227 -2.72 5.45 -13.98
C ASP A 227 -3.41 4.57 -15.05
N TRP A 228 -3.56 3.28 -14.76
CA TRP A 228 -4.02 2.27 -15.71
C TRP A 228 -5.45 2.55 -16.16
N PHE A 229 -5.66 2.82 -17.45
CA PHE A 229 -6.98 3.14 -18.03
C PHE A 229 -7.59 4.47 -17.54
N ALA A 230 -6.85 5.31 -16.80
CA ALA A 230 -7.36 6.59 -16.30
C ALA A 230 -7.60 7.62 -17.42
N THR A 231 -6.84 7.52 -18.52
CA THR A 231 -6.96 8.45 -19.65
C THR A 231 -8.20 8.13 -20.48
N LYS A 232 -9.02 9.14 -20.75
CA LYS A 232 -10.28 9.00 -21.50
C LYS A 232 -10.31 9.80 -22.82
N THR A 233 -9.36 10.71 -23.02
CA THR A 233 -9.33 11.64 -24.16
C THR A 233 -7.95 11.70 -24.82
N ALA A 234 -7.90 12.22 -26.05
CA ALA A 234 -6.66 12.40 -26.81
C ALA A 234 -6.06 13.81 -26.61
N ALA A 235 -6.41 14.76 -27.47
CA ALA A 235 -5.85 16.11 -27.45
C ALA A 235 -6.00 16.84 -26.10
N PRO A 236 -7.12 16.75 -25.35
CA PRO A 236 -7.21 17.37 -24.03
C PRO A 236 -6.19 16.84 -23.02
N ALA A 237 -6.04 15.51 -22.90
CA ALA A 237 -5.03 14.92 -22.02
C ALA A 237 -3.60 15.27 -22.43
N ALA A 238 -3.29 15.21 -23.73
CA ALA A 238 -1.96 15.58 -24.23
C ALA A 238 -1.67 17.08 -23.99
N ALA A 239 -2.64 17.96 -24.23
CA ALA A 239 -2.51 19.41 -23.97
C ALA A 239 -2.39 19.69 -22.47
N GLY A 240 -3.11 18.97 -21.62
CA GLY A 240 -3.06 19.06 -20.17
C GLY A 240 -1.74 18.57 -19.56
N GLY A 241 -0.80 18.08 -20.38
CA GLY A 241 0.56 17.76 -19.98
C GLY A 241 0.80 16.28 -19.65
N LEU A 242 -0.15 15.38 -19.90
CA LEU A 242 0.10 13.95 -19.82
C LEU A 242 1.10 13.53 -20.91
N ASP A 243 2.19 12.87 -20.53
CA ASP A 243 3.27 12.47 -21.46
C ASP A 243 3.07 11.04 -21.99
N LEU A 244 2.48 10.13 -21.21
CA LEU A 244 2.41 8.70 -21.51
C LEU A 244 1.08 8.08 -21.05
N VAL A 245 0.43 7.31 -21.93
CA VAL A 245 -0.80 6.56 -21.63
C VAL A 245 -0.48 5.11 -21.29
N MET A 246 -1.01 4.64 -20.15
CA MET A 246 -0.93 3.24 -19.69
C MET A 246 -2.33 2.67 -19.39
N PRO A 247 -2.54 1.35 -19.58
CA PRO A 247 -1.67 0.43 -20.32
C PRO A 247 -1.81 0.61 -21.86
N GLY A 248 -1.18 -0.26 -22.64
CA GLY A 248 -1.53 -0.46 -24.05
C GLY A 248 -1.68 -1.94 -24.41
N PRO A 249 -1.69 -2.31 -25.71
CA PRO A 249 -1.36 -1.46 -26.87
C PRO A 249 -2.47 -0.50 -27.30
N ASP A 250 -3.71 -0.75 -26.86
CA ASP A 250 -4.87 0.08 -27.16
C ASP A 250 -5.08 1.14 -26.08
N GLY A 251 -5.57 2.32 -26.48
CA GLY A 251 -5.85 3.43 -25.58
C GLY A 251 -6.62 4.55 -26.28
N PRO A 252 -7.00 5.62 -25.56
CA PRO A 252 -7.72 6.76 -26.15
C PRO A 252 -6.89 7.55 -27.18
N TRP A 253 -5.57 7.34 -27.20
CA TRP A 253 -4.64 7.94 -28.16
C TRP A 253 -4.59 7.11 -29.45
N GLY A 254 -3.46 7.05 -30.15
CA GLY A 254 -3.36 6.43 -31.47
C GLY A 254 -3.93 7.34 -32.57
N GLN A 255 -4.75 6.80 -33.48
CA GLN A 255 -5.24 7.55 -34.63
C GLN A 255 -6.01 8.82 -34.24
N THR A 256 -6.73 8.79 -33.12
CA THR A 256 -7.47 9.95 -32.60
C THR A 256 -6.55 11.15 -32.32
N LEU A 257 -5.38 10.92 -31.72
CA LEU A 257 -4.41 11.98 -31.43
C LEU A 257 -3.71 12.46 -32.71
N VAL A 258 -3.38 11.53 -33.62
CA VAL A 258 -2.81 11.85 -34.94
C VAL A 258 -3.76 12.76 -35.74
N ASP A 259 -5.05 12.44 -35.75
CA ASP A 259 -6.07 13.23 -36.46
C ASP A 259 -6.25 14.61 -35.84
N ALA A 260 -6.24 14.72 -34.50
CA ALA A 260 -6.32 16.00 -33.80
C ALA A 260 -5.13 16.92 -34.15
N VAL A 261 -3.91 16.38 -34.20
CA VAL A 261 -2.71 17.15 -34.63
C VAL A 261 -2.84 17.60 -36.09
N ARG A 262 -3.27 16.70 -36.98
CA ARG A 262 -3.46 17.01 -38.41
C ARG A 262 -4.57 18.04 -38.65
N ALA A 263 -5.60 18.04 -37.80
CA ALA A 263 -6.68 19.02 -37.82
C ALA A 263 -6.27 20.38 -37.23
N GLY A 264 -5.10 20.47 -36.57
CA GLY A 264 -4.60 21.68 -35.92
C GLY A 264 -5.23 21.93 -34.54
N GLU A 265 -5.83 20.91 -33.92
CA GLU A 265 -6.39 20.97 -32.57
C GLU A 265 -5.30 20.88 -31.50
N LEU A 266 -4.17 20.23 -31.83
CA LEU A 266 -2.97 20.14 -31.00
C LEU A 266 -1.73 20.39 -31.88
N ASP A 267 -0.76 21.15 -31.39
CA ASP A 267 0.50 21.35 -32.10
C ASP A 267 1.38 20.10 -31.98
N GLU A 268 2.01 19.67 -33.09
CA GLU A 268 2.90 18.50 -33.10
C GLU A 268 4.06 18.65 -32.11
N SER A 269 4.49 19.88 -31.79
CA SER A 269 5.54 20.13 -30.80
C SER A 269 5.17 19.66 -29.39
N VAL A 270 3.88 19.53 -29.06
CA VAL A 270 3.44 18.92 -27.79
C VAL A 270 3.77 17.43 -27.78
N VAL A 271 3.47 16.71 -28.86
CA VAL A 271 3.81 15.29 -29.02
C VAL A 271 5.33 15.09 -29.00
N ASP A 272 6.08 16.01 -29.61
CA ASP A 272 7.54 15.97 -29.62
C ASP A 272 8.13 16.09 -28.21
N GLU A 273 7.60 17.01 -27.38
CA GLU A 273 8.05 17.21 -26.01
C GLU A 273 7.72 16.01 -25.11
N HIS A 274 6.54 15.42 -25.27
CA HIS A 274 6.14 14.22 -24.54
C HIS A 274 7.10 13.05 -24.85
N LEU A 275 7.40 12.84 -26.14
CA LEU A 275 8.35 11.80 -26.55
C LEU A 275 9.77 12.11 -26.08
N ARG A 276 10.19 13.38 -26.08
CA ARG A 276 11.48 13.79 -25.53
C ARG A 276 11.62 13.36 -24.06
N ARG A 277 10.57 13.46 -23.25
CA ARG A 277 10.58 13.03 -21.83
C ARG A 277 10.66 11.52 -21.68
N VAL A 278 9.97 10.75 -22.52
CA VAL A 278 10.13 9.27 -22.59
C VAL A 278 11.57 8.90 -22.92
N LEU A 279 12.20 9.58 -23.89
CA LEU A 279 13.59 9.31 -24.26
C LEU A 279 14.59 9.73 -23.18
N VAL A 280 14.32 10.79 -22.41
CA VAL A 280 15.14 11.15 -21.24
C VAL A 280 15.05 10.08 -20.16
N LEU A 281 13.86 9.53 -19.89
CA LEU A 281 13.72 8.38 -19.00
C LEU A 281 14.51 7.19 -19.53
N ALA A 282 14.37 6.85 -20.82
CA ALA A 282 15.08 5.74 -21.45
C ALA A 282 16.60 5.87 -21.34
N ASP A 283 17.16 7.06 -21.55
CA ASP A 283 18.59 7.33 -21.36
C ASP A 283 19.02 7.09 -19.89
N ARG A 284 18.25 7.63 -18.93
CA ARG A 284 18.53 7.50 -17.48
C ARG A 284 18.55 6.05 -17.01
N VAL A 285 17.67 5.20 -17.55
CA VAL A 285 17.56 3.79 -17.17
C VAL A 285 18.42 2.86 -18.04
N GLY A 286 19.16 3.38 -19.02
CA GLY A 286 20.03 2.59 -19.91
C GLY A 286 19.28 1.83 -21.01
N ALA A 287 18.12 2.33 -21.45
CA ALA A 287 17.30 1.77 -22.54
C ALA A 287 17.42 2.57 -23.86
N LEU A 288 18.40 3.46 -23.99
CA LEU A 288 18.63 4.26 -25.21
C LEU A 288 20.08 4.16 -25.67
N GLY A 289 20.30 3.81 -26.95
CA GLY A 289 21.62 3.67 -27.54
C GLY A 289 22.28 2.34 -27.17
N GLU A 290 23.33 2.37 -26.35
CA GLU A 290 23.94 1.14 -25.82
C GLU A 290 23.11 0.66 -24.62
N LEU A 291 22.36 -0.41 -24.84
CA LEU A 291 21.46 -0.96 -23.82
C LEU A 291 22.25 -1.52 -22.63
N ARG A 292 21.75 -1.28 -21.43
CA ARG A 292 22.35 -1.77 -20.18
C ARG A 292 22.43 -3.29 -20.14
N GLU A 293 23.45 -3.79 -19.45
CA GLU A 293 23.51 -5.17 -18.99
C GLU A 293 22.98 -5.27 -17.56
N TRP A 294 22.23 -6.32 -17.26
CA TRP A 294 21.66 -6.55 -15.92
C TRP A 294 22.59 -7.40 -15.05
N PRO A 295 22.76 -7.06 -13.75
CA PRO A 295 23.54 -7.89 -12.84
C PRO A 295 22.92 -9.29 -12.67
N ALA A 296 23.76 -10.33 -12.69
CA ALA A 296 23.31 -11.71 -12.48
C ALA A 296 23.39 -12.18 -11.01
N ASP A 297 24.12 -11.47 -10.16
CA ASP A 297 24.37 -11.82 -8.75
C ASP A 297 23.67 -10.83 -7.83
N LEU A 298 22.36 -10.98 -7.70
CA LEU A 298 21.50 -10.17 -6.83
C LEU A 298 20.92 -11.06 -5.71
N PRO A 299 20.70 -10.52 -4.50
CA PRO A 299 20.15 -11.31 -3.39
C PRO A 299 18.80 -11.91 -3.75
N ALA A 300 18.62 -13.21 -3.49
CA ALA A 300 17.31 -13.85 -3.62
C ALA A 300 16.33 -13.32 -2.54
N PRO A 301 15.01 -13.34 -2.82
CA PRO A 301 13.96 -12.91 -1.87
C PRO A 301 13.98 -13.61 -0.51
N ASP A 302 14.47 -14.84 -0.46
CA ASP A 302 14.60 -15.67 0.75
C ASP A 302 16.06 -15.82 1.23
N SER A 303 16.99 -15.04 0.67
CA SER A 303 18.39 -15.07 1.08
C SER A 303 18.56 -14.61 2.53
N PRO A 304 19.56 -15.11 3.28
CA PRO A 304 19.77 -14.73 4.68
C PRO A 304 19.88 -13.21 4.91
N VAL A 305 20.46 -12.48 3.94
CA VAL A 305 20.52 -11.00 4.01
C VAL A 305 19.13 -10.39 3.89
N ARG A 306 18.29 -10.89 2.97
CA ARG A 306 16.92 -10.37 2.80
C ARG A 306 16.06 -10.66 4.02
N LYS A 307 16.19 -11.85 4.63
CA LYS A 307 15.50 -12.17 5.89
C LYS A 307 15.87 -11.23 7.03
N GLU A 308 17.16 -10.96 7.21
CA GLU A 308 17.64 -10.03 8.25
C GLU A 308 17.09 -8.61 8.01
N GLN A 309 17.22 -8.10 6.79
CA GLN A 309 16.77 -6.76 6.44
C GLN A 309 15.27 -6.62 6.66
N LEU A 310 14.45 -7.55 6.16
CA LEU A 310 12.99 -7.48 6.28
C LEU A 310 12.53 -7.62 7.73
N THR A 311 13.15 -8.51 8.52
CA THR A 311 12.85 -8.64 9.96
C THR A 311 13.14 -7.33 10.69
N ARG A 312 14.30 -6.72 10.44
CA ARG A 312 14.71 -5.46 11.07
C ARG A 312 13.81 -4.29 10.65
N LEU A 313 13.53 -4.15 9.36
CA LEU A 313 12.69 -3.07 8.82
C LEU A 313 11.27 -3.13 9.40
N ALA A 314 10.68 -4.33 9.48
CA ALA A 314 9.38 -4.53 10.10
C ALA A 314 9.39 -4.13 11.58
N ALA A 315 10.29 -4.74 12.37
CA ALA A 315 10.34 -4.52 13.82
C ALA A 315 10.68 -3.07 14.20
N ALA A 316 11.52 -2.38 13.43
CA ALA A 316 11.87 -0.98 13.67
C ALA A 316 10.69 -0.01 13.46
N GLY A 317 9.74 -0.36 12.59
CA GLY A 317 8.51 0.41 12.37
C GLY A 317 7.42 0.14 13.42
N MET A 318 7.47 -1.01 14.11
CA MET A 318 6.46 -1.38 15.11
C MET A 318 6.46 -0.38 16.26
N THR A 319 5.27 -0.10 16.79
CA THR A 319 5.07 0.96 17.78
C THR A 319 4.39 0.41 19.02
N VAL A 320 5.01 0.59 20.19
CA VAL A 320 4.35 0.36 21.48
C VAL A 320 3.43 1.53 21.77
N LEU A 321 2.12 1.29 21.77
CA LEU A 321 1.10 2.33 22.02
C LEU A 321 0.89 2.57 23.52
N THR A 322 0.78 1.50 24.29
CA THR A 322 0.68 1.51 25.75
C THR A 322 1.49 0.34 26.32
N ASN A 323 2.04 0.51 27.53
CA ASN A 323 2.79 -0.55 28.21
C ASN A 323 2.86 -0.29 29.73
N ASP A 324 2.21 -1.12 30.53
CA ASP A 324 2.28 -1.19 32.00
C ASP A 324 3.29 -2.27 32.44
N ASP A 325 4.53 -2.14 31.95
CA ASP A 325 5.64 -3.08 32.19
C ASP A 325 5.34 -4.55 31.79
N ALA A 326 4.40 -4.77 30.86
CA ALA A 326 4.09 -6.10 30.34
C ALA A 326 4.99 -6.52 29.16
N LEU A 327 5.53 -5.55 28.43
CA LEU A 327 6.53 -5.74 27.39
C LEU A 327 7.88 -5.12 27.77
N PRO A 328 9.02 -5.70 27.31
CA PRO A 328 9.12 -6.92 26.53
C PRO A 328 8.80 -8.19 27.35
N LEU A 329 8.34 -9.24 26.67
CA LEU A 329 8.10 -10.56 27.26
C LEU A 329 9.41 -11.15 27.79
N THR A 330 9.35 -11.71 29.00
CA THR A 330 10.51 -12.40 29.59
C THR A 330 10.58 -13.84 29.09
N ARG A 331 11.72 -14.26 28.54
CA ARG A 331 11.90 -15.66 28.14
C ARG A 331 11.69 -16.61 29.33
N GLY A 332 10.95 -17.68 29.09
CA GLY A 332 10.60 -18.68 30.11
C GLY A 332 9.23 -18.47 30.78
N THR A 333 8.52 -17.37 30.48
CA THR A 333 7.09 -17.25 30.80
C THR A 333 6.24 -18.11 29.86
N SER A 334 5.20 -18.74 30.40
CA SER A 334 4.20 -19.39 29.56
C SER A 334 3.30 -18.36 28.86
N VAL A 335 3.04 -18.56 27.57
CA VAL A 335 2.28 -17.64 26.71
C VAL A 335 1.07 -18.35 26.13
N ALA A 336 -0.12 -17.79 26.34
CA ALA A 336 -1.30 -18.14 25.55
C ALA A 336 -1.38 -17.16 24.37
N LEU A 337 -1.05 -17.62 23.17
CA LEU A 337 -1.15 -16.85 21.94
C LEU A 337 -2.52 -17.09 21.30
N ILE A 338 -3.35 -16.04 21.27
CA ILE A 338 -4.78 -16.15 20.99
C ILE A 338 -5.14 -15.26 19.80
N GLY A 339 -5.96 -15.76 18.88
CA GLY A 339 -6.58 -14.94 17.84
C GLY A 339 -6.36 -15.46 16.43
N ARG A 340 -7.29 -15.14 15.53
CA ARG A 340 -7.24 -15.55 14.12
C ARG A 340 -5.98 -15.00 13.45
N HIS A 341 -5.65 -13.73 13.69
CA HIS A 341 -4.45 -13.06 13.18
C HIS A 341 -3.13 -13.60 13.73
N ALA A 342 -3.15 -14.36 14.82
CA ALA A 342 -1.95 -15.04 15.31
C ALA A 342 -1.54 -16.19 14.39
N LEU A 343 -2.54 -16.92 13.87
CA LEU A 343 -2.39 -18.03 12.93
C LEU A 343 -2.34 -17.54 11.48
N GLU A 344 -3.03 -16.45 11.19
CA GLU A 344 -3.14 -15.82 9.87
C GLU A 344 -2.77 -14.35 9.95
N THR A 345 -1.48 -14.11 10.08
CA THR A 345 -0.97 -12.74 10.07
C THR A 345 -1.13 -12.16 8.68
N ILE A 346 -1.71 -10.97 8.61
CA ILE A 346 -1.86 -10.21 7.38
C ILE A 346 -0.56 -9.44 7.16
N ASP A 347 0.23 -9.90 6.19
CA ASP A 347 1.56 -9.36 5.92
C ASP A 347 1.56 -8.34 4.76
N MET A 348 0.46 -8.21 4.01
CA MET A 348 0.31 -7.26 2.91
C MET A 348 -1.15 -6.80 2.74
N GLY A 349 -1.34 -5.61 2.15
CA GLY A 349 -2.67 -5.09 1.80
C GLY A 349 -3.21 -5.66 0.49
N GLY A 350 -4.46 -5.34 0.15
CA GLY A 350 -5.12 -5.76 -1.09
C GLY A 350 -4.82 -4.88 -2.31
N GLY A 351 -5.06 -5.39 -3.52
CA GLY A 351 -4.93 -4.63 -4.77
C GLY A 351 -3.56 -4.74 -5.46
N SER A 352 -3.20 -3.72 -6.22
CA SER A 352 -1.97 -3.65 -7.04
C SER A 352 -0.68 -3.77 -6.24
N ALA A 353 -0.69 -3.48 -4.93
CA ALA A 353 0.47 -3.67 -4.06
C ALA A 353 0.78 -5.16 -3.75
N GLN A 354 -0.12 -6.10 -4.08
CA GLN A 354 0.10 -7.53 -3.84
C GLN A 354 1.26 -8.07 -4.67
N VAL A 355 2.05 -8.95 -4.05
CA VAL A 355 3.17 -9.64 -4.67
C VAL A 355 3.13 -11.14 -4.34
N ASN A 356 3.94 -11.93 -5.04
CA ASN A 356 4.09 -13.37 -4.78
C ASN A 356 5.35 -13.62 -3.93
N PRO A 357 5.28 -13.66 -2.58
CA PRO A 357 6.46 -13.93 -1.76
C PRO A 357 6.83 -15.42 -1.76
N PRO A 358 8.09 -15.75 -1.42
CA PRO A 358 8.50 -17.15 -1.24
C PRO A 358 7.77 -17.84 -0.06
N TYR A 359 7.37 -17.06 0.95
CA TYR A 359 6.61 -17.49 2.12
C TYR A 359 6.08 -16.25 2.87
N GLN A 360 5.24 -16.48 3.87
CA GLN A 360 4.78 -15.51 4.86
C GLN A 360 4.82 -16.22 6.22
N VAL A 361 5.36 -15.57 7.25
CA VAL A 361 5.53 -16.18 8.58
C VAL A 361 4.48 -15.60 9.52
N SER A 362 3.61 -16.43 10.05
CA SER A 362 2.61 -16.02 11.05
C SER A 362 3.25 -15.67 12.40
N VAL A 363 2.58 -14.84 13.21
CA VAL A 363 2.99 -14.55 14.59
C VAL A 363 3.14 -15.84 15.43
N ALA A 364 2.26 -16.83 15.21
CA ALA A 364 2.35 -18.13 15.83
C ALA A 364 3.64 -18.86 15.46
N GLU A 365 3.98 -18.95 14.18
CA GLU A 365 5.23 -19.57 13.73
C GLU A 365 6.45 -18.86 14.31
N GLY A 366 6.50 -17.52 14.24
CA GLY A 366 7.62 -16.74 14.73
C GLY A 366 7.83 -16.88 16.24
N LEU A 367 6.76 -16.81 17.03
CA LEU A 367 6.85 -16.91 18.49
C LEU A 367 7.14 -18.35 18.95
N THR A 368 6.49 -19.35 18.33
CA THR A 368 6.76 -20.77 18.62
C THR A 368 8.19 -21.16 18.22
N ALA A 369 8.75 -20.61 17.14
CA ALA A 369 10.15 -20.85 16.78
C ALA A 369 11.14 -20.40 17.86
N LEU A 370 10.82 -19.32 18.61
CA LEU A 370 11.70 -18.76 19.65
C LEU A 370 11.43 -19.31 21.05
N LEU A 371 10.19 -19.74 21.35
CA LEU A 371 9.76 -20.12 22.70
C LEU A 371 9.32 -21.59 22.84
N GLY A 372 9.11 -22.32 21.73
CA GLY A 372 8.74 -23.73 21.73
C GLY A 372 7.48 -24.02 22.54
N ASP A 373 7.53 -25.06 23.39
CA ASP A 373 6.42 -25.54 24.22
C ASP A 373 5.92 -24.52 25.26
N ALA A 374 6.59 -23.38 25.43
CA ALA A 374 6.09 -22.29 26.27
C ALA A 374 4.91 -21.53 25.62
N VAL A 375 4.65 -21.72 24.32
CA VAL A 375 3.55 -21.07 23.60
C VAL A 375 2.42 -22.06 23.38
N GLN A 376 1.26 -21.78 23.95
CA GLN A 376 0.01 -22.43 23.60
C GLN A 376 -0.73 -21.55 22.59
N VAL A 377 -0.91 -22.04 21.36
CA VAL A 377 -1.68 -21.33 20.33
C VAL A 377 -3.14 -21.72 20.42
N VAL A 378 -4.02 -20.72 20.44
CA VAL A 378 -5.48 -20.88 20.44
C VAL A 378 -6.06 -20.01 19.33
N ASP A 379 -6.89 -20.63 18.49
CA ASP A 379 -7.57 -19.92 17.40
C ASP A 379 -8.54 -18.85 17.94
N GLY A 380 -8.87 -17.89 17.08
CA GLY A 380 -9.78 -16.79 17.39
C GLY A 380 -11.10 -16.85 16.66
N VAL A 381 -11.85 -15.76 16.81
CA VAL A 381 -13.12 -15.54 16.12
C VAL A 381 -12.90 -15.40 14.61
N GLU A 382 -13.92 -15.69 13.80
CA GLU A 382 -13.85 -15.37 12.37
C GLU A 382 -13.86 -13.84 12.18
N VAL A 383 -13.02 -13.36 11.28
CA VAL A 383 -12.78 -11.93 11.01
C VAL A 383 -13.18 -11.54 9.60
N ARG A 384 -13.16 -12.49 8.65
CA ARG A 384 -13.56 -12.24 7.26
C ARG A 384 -15.05 -12.40 7.08
N THR A 385 -15.66 -11.47 6.37
CA THR A 385 -17.08 -11.54 6.00
C THR A 385 -17.28 -12.30 4.70
N ARG A 386 -16.27 -12.33 3.83
CA ARG A 386 -16.22 -13.07 2.58
C ARG A 386 -15.31 -14.29 2.74
N PRO A 387 -15.71 -15.45 2.21
CA PRO A 387 -14.81 -16.59 2.17
C PRO A 387 -13.65 -16.32 1.20
N VAL A 388 -12.45 -16.72 1.60
CA VAL A 388 -11.22 -16.58 0.82
C VAL A 388 -10.71 -17.94 0.35
N ALA A 389 -9.77 -17.92 -0.58
CA ALA A 389 -9.15 -19.14 -1.08
C ALA A 389 -8.57 -19.97 0.08
N ALA A 390 -8.53 -21.29 -0.11
CA ALA A 390 -8.02 -22.22 0.89
C ALA A 390 -6.62 -21.82 1.42
N ARG A 391 -6.40 -22.00 2.71
CA ARG A 391 -5.10 -21.65 3.31
C ARG A 391 -4.01 -22.58 2.80
N PRO A 392 -2.77 -22.10 2.59
CA PRO A 392 -1.63 -22.97 2.35
C PRO A 392 -1.55 -24.07 3.42
N GLY A 393 -1.43 -25.32 2.98
CA GLY A 393 -1.33 -26.48 3.86
C GLY A 393 -2.66 -27.06 4.35
N PHE A 394 -3.77 -26.32 4.25
CA PHE A 394 -5.11 -26.89 4.51
C PHE A 394 -5.55 -27.82 3.38
N VAL A 395 -5.17 -27.46 2.16
CA VAL A 395 -5.32 -28.29 0.97
C VAL A 395 -3.97 -28.67 0.39
N LEU A 396 -3.90 -29.87 -0.16
CA LEU A 396 -2.70 -30.45 -0.78
C LEU A 396 -3.04 -30.84 -2.22
N ASP A 397 -2.15 -30.54 -3.16
CA ASP A 397 -2.29 -31.01 -4.53
C ASP A 397 -2.27 -32.55 -4.53
N PRO A 398 -3.31 -33.22 -5.05
CA PRO A 398 -3.41 -34.68 -5.01
C PRO A 398 -2.40 -35.38 -5.92
N THR A 399 -1.84 -34.69 -6.90
CA THR A 399 -0.83 -35.19 -7.84
C THR A 399 0.58 -35.09 -7.24
N THR A 400 0.93 -33.95 -6.65
CA THR A 400 2.29 -33.70 -6.13
C THR A 400 2.44 -34.00 -4.64
N GLY A 401 1.36 -33.89 -3.86
CA GLY A 401 1.36 -33.97 -2.40
C GLY A 401 1.77 -32.67 -1.70
N ASN A 402 2.13 -31.64 -2.45
CA ASN A 402 2.57 -30.35 -1.91
C ASN A 402 1.37 -29.48 -1.48
N PRO A 403 1.53 -28.57 -0.51
CA PRO A 403 0.53 -27.54 -0.19
C PRO A 403 0.07 -26.76 -1.43
N GLY A 404 -1.24 -26.68 -1.63
CA GLY A 404 -1.84 -25.99 -2.77
C GLY A 404 -2.84 -26.86 -3.53
N VAL A 405 -3.02 -26.56 -4.82
CA VAL A 405 -4.01 -27.20 -5.70
C VAL A 405 -3.37 -27.61 -7.02
N HIS A 406 -4.01 -28.58 -7.68
CA HIS A 406 -3.71 -28.89 -9.07
C HIS A 406 -4.67 -28.11 -9.98
N VAL A 407 -4.14 -27.33 -10.91
CA VAL A 407 -4.90 -26.50 -11.85
C VAL A 407 -4.69 -26.99 -13.28
N THR A 408 -5.80 -27.23 -13.99
CA THR A 408 -5.79 -27.54 -15.42
C THR A 408 -6.60 -26.49 -16.17
N LEU A 409 -5.98 -25.84 -17.15
CA LEU A 409 -6.61 -24.87 -18.05
C LEU A 409 -6.91 -25.53 -19.40
N LEU A 410 -8.14 -25.40 -19.88
CA LEU A 410 -8.62 -26.10 -21.08
C LEU A 410 -9.18 -25.11 -22.11
N GLY A 411 -8.88 -25.35 -23.38
CA GLY A 411 -9.50 -24.69 -24.52
C GLY A 411 -10.91 -25.21 -24.80
N ALA A 412 -11.63 -24.56 -25.72
CA ALA A 412 -13.05 -24.86 -26.00
C ALA A 412 -13.31 -26.27 -26.54
N ASP A 413 -12.30 -26.91 -27.16
CA ASP A 413 -12.38 -28.29 -27.64
C ASP A 413 -11.90 -29.34 -26.62
N GLY A 414 -11.52 -28.89 -25.41
CA GLY A 414 -10.96 -29.71 -24.35
C GLY A 414 -9.44 -29.93 -24.44
N THR A 415 -8.75 -29.24 -25.34
CA THR A 415 -7.28 -29.22 -25.37
C THR A 415 -6.73 -28.64 -24.08
N VAL A 416 -5.73 -29.31 -23.50
CA VAL A 416 -5.03 -28.81 -22.31
C VAL A 416 -4.08 -27.70 -22.73
N LEU A 417 -4.38 -26.47 -22.29
CA LEU A 417 -3.55 -25.29 -22.51
C LEU A 417 -2.43 -25.22 -21.46
N ASP A 418 -2.76 -25.60 -20.23
CA ASP A 418 -1.80 -25.70 -19.13
C ASP A 418 -2.26 -26.70 -18.07
N ASP A 419 -1.31 -27.33 -17.37
CA ASP A 419 -1.56 -28.33 -16.34
C ASP A 419 -0.43 -28.31 -15.29
N ARG A 420 -0.73 -27.81 -14.10
CA ARG A 420 0.30 -27.45 -13.12
C ARG A 420 -0.17 -27.53 -11.67
N HIS A 421 0.82 -27.53 -10.79
CA HIS A 421 0.63 -27.28 -9.36
C HIS A 421 0.69 -25.78 -9.09
N ASP A 422 -0.32 -25.24 -8.42
CA ASP A 422 -0.31 -23.88 -7.89
C ASP A 422 -0.34 -23.92 -6.35
N ALA A 423 0.65 -23.28 -5.73
CA ALA A 423 0.68 -23.08 -4.28
C ALA A 423 -0.52 -22.25 -3.79
N PRO A 424 -0.84 -21.08 -4.41
CA PRO A 424 -2.12 -20.43 -4.12
C PRO A 424 -3.28 -21.24 -4.73
N PRO A 425 -4.41 -21.39 -4.04
CA PRO A 425 -5.61 -22.07 -4.55
C PRO A 425 -6.42 -21.22 -5.54
N THR A 426 -5.75 -20.31 -6.26
CA THR A 426 -6.36 -19.36 -7.19
C THR A 426 -5.52 -19.20 -8.44
N THR A 427 -6.16 -18.98 -9.59
CA THR A 427 -5.51 -18.61 -10.87
C THR A 427 -6.22 -17.41 -11.49
N MET A 428 -5.42 -16.52 -12.08
CA MET A 428 -5.94 -15.50 -13.01
C MET A 428 -6.04 -16.11 -14.40
N VAL A 429 -7.04 -15.69 -15.18
CA VAL A 429 -7.20 -16.06 -16.59
C VAL A 429 -7.48 -14.79 -17.39
N GLY A 430 -6.87 -14.65 -18.58
CA GLY A 430 -7.20 -13.66 -19.60
C GLY A 430 -6.68 -12.22 -19.44
N PHE A 431 -5.90 -11.91 -18.39
CA PHE A 431 -5.33 -10.56 -18.19
C PHE A 431 -3.93 -10.45 -18.81
N ASP A 432 -3.08 -11.42 -18.51
CA ASP A 432 -1.66 -11.50 -18.84
C ASP A 432 -1.27 -12.92 -19.27
N ASP A 433 -2.22 -13.67 -19.84
CA ASP A 433 -1.96 -15.01 -20.33
C ASP A 433 -1.31 -15.03 -21.72
N ASP A 434 -0.37 -15.97 -21.90
CA ASP A 434 0.43 -16.10 -23.13
C ASP A 434 -0.15 -17.19 -24.07
N PHE A 435 -1.42 -17.57 -23.90
CA PHE A 435 -2.02 -18.70 -24.61
C PHE A 435 -2.41 -18.34 -26.05
N THR A 436 -2.19 -19.27 -26.98
CA THR A 436 -2.55 -19.09 -28.39
C THR A 436 -4.06 -19.12 -28.67
N GLU A 437 -4.85 -19.59 -27.71
CA GLU A 437 -6.30 -19.65 -27.76
C GLU A 437 -6.88 -19.33 -26.37
N PRO A 438 -8.10 -18.77 -26.30
CA PRO A 438 -8.71 -18.43 -25.02
C PRO A 438 -8.97 -19.66 -24.16
N VAL A 439 -8.75 -19.53 -22.86
CA VAL A 439 -9.19 -20.51 -21.87
C VAL A 439 -10.72 -20.57 -21.86
N ALA A 440 -11.28 -21.78 -21.94
CA ALA A 440 -12.73 -22.01 -21.89
C ALA A 440 -13.17 -22.67 -20.57
N THR A 441 -12.31 -23.47 -19.95
CA THR A 441 -12.60 -24.16 -18.69
C THR A 441 -11.38 -24.14 -17.78
N VAL A 442 -11.61 -23.91 -16.48
CA VAL A 442 -10.59 -24.07 -15.42
C VAL A 442 -11.03 -25.18 -14.50
N ARG A 443 -10.12 -26.09 -14.16
CA ARG A 443 -10.38 -27.16 -13.18
C ARG A 443 -9.37 -27.13 -12.05
N PHE A 444 -9.87 -27.21 -10.83
CA PHE A 444 -9.10 -27.29 -9.60
C PHE A 444 -9.30 -28.64 -8.92
N ARG A 445 -8.21 -29.27 -8.49
CA ARG A 445 -8.25 -30.47 -7.65
C ARG A 445 -7.38 -30.32 -6.42
N ALA A 446 -7.93 -30.65 -5.26
CA ALA A 446 -7.23 -30.50 -3.98
C ALA A 446 -7.67 -31.59 -2.99
N ARG A 447 -6.73 -32.15 -2.22
CA ARG A 447 -7.02 -33.05 -1.10
C ARG A 447 -7.12 -32.27 0.19
N VAL A 448 -8.17 -32.50 0.98
CA VAL A 448 -8.35 -31.83 2.28
C VAL A 448 -7.56 -32.56 3.36
N ALA A 449 -6.65 -31.85 4.03
CA ALA A 449 -5.82 -32.41 5.11
C ALA A 449 -6.48 -32.26 6.50
N ALA A 450 -7.80 -32.45 6.57
CA ALA A 450 -8.59 -32.31 7.80
C ALA A 450 -9.73 -33.34 7.84
N GLU A 451 -10.22 -33.61 9.06
CA GLU A 451 -11.37 -34.48 9.28
C GLU A 451 -12.51 -33.70 9.94
N GLY A 452 -13.76 -33.99 9.56
CA GLY A 452 -14.95 -33.39 10.14
C GLY A 452 -15.54 -32.26 9.29
N PRO A 453 -16.29 -31.32 9.88
CA PRO A 453 -17.01 -30.31 9.13
C PRO A 453 -16.04 -29.26 8.56
N VAL A 454 -16.05 -29.15 7.23
CA VAL A 454 -15.24 -28.21 6.47
C VAL A 454 -16.16 -27.38 5.58
N GLU A 455 -15.92 -26.07 5.53
CA GLU A 455 -16.55 -25.21 4.55
C GLU A 455 -15.74 -25.27 3.25
N VAL A 456 -16.40 -25.71 2.17
CA VAL A 456 -15.81 -25.81 0.83
C VAL A 456 -16.62 -24.99 -0.18
N GLY A 457 -15.92 -24.33 -1.08
CA GLY A 457 -16.53 -23.46 -2.08
C GLY A 457 -15.63 -23.15 -3.26
N VAL A 458 -16.07 -22.22 -4.08
CA VAL A 458 -15.39 -21.76 -5.30
C VAL A 458 -15.47 -20.25 -5.43
N ILE A 459 -14.52 -19.68 -6.15
CA ILE A 459 -14.37 -18.25 -6.41
C ILE A 459 -14.38 -18.04 -7.93
N GLY A 460 -15.13 -17.06 -8.43
CA GLY A 460 -15.05 -16.59 -9.82
C GLY A 460 -16.33 -16.81 -10.63
N VAL A 461 -16.55 -15.94 -11.63
CA VAL A 461 -17.75 -15.92 -12.48
C VAL A 461 -17.75 -17.07 -13.47
N GLY A 462 -18.82 -17.88 -13.49
CA GLY A 462 -18.94 -18.96 -14.45
C GLY A 462 -19.97 -20.01 -14.06
N ALA A 463 -20.09 -21.04 -14.89
CA ALA A 463 -20.88 -22.22 -14.57
C ALA A 463 -19.98 -23.23 -13.86
N TRP A 464 -20.25 -23.47 -12.58
CA TRP A 464 -19.44 -24.32 -11.71
C TRP A 464 -20.06 -25.69 -11.49
N ASP A 465 -19.22 -26.71 -11.53
CA ASP A 465 -19.46 -28.06 -11.03
C ASP A 465 -18.46 -28.35 -9.91
N LEU A 466 -18.94 -28.43 -8.66
CA LEU A 466 -18.13 -28.70 -7.47
C LEU A 466 -18.46 -30.08 -6.87
N ARG A 467 -17.45 -30.92 -6.68
CA ARG A 467 -17.56 -32.24 -6.04
C ARG A 467 -16.60 -32.35 -4.85
N VAL A 468 -17.10 -32.88 -3.74
CA VAL A 468 -16.31 -33.16 -2.53
C VAL A 468 -16.81 -34.46 -1.92
N GLY A 469 -15.97 -35.50 -1.92
CA GLY A 469 -16.38 -36.83 -1.47
C GLY A 469 -17.64 -37.32 -2.21
N SER A 470 -18.74 -37.54 -1.48
CA SER A 470 -20.04 -37.92 -2.06
C SER A 470 -20.96 -36.76 -2.43
N SER A 471 -20.59 -35.52 -2.08
CA SER A 471 -21.36 -34.31 -2.36
C SER A 471 -21.03 -33.77 -3.74
N ALA A 472 -22.05 -33.37 -4.50
CA ALA A 472 -21.89 -32.71 -5.80
C ALA A 472 -22.91 -31.57 -5.92
N ARG A 473 -22.46 -30.41 -6.40
CA ARG A 473 -23.28 -29.21 -6.62
C ARG A 473 -22.92 -28.59 -7.96
N SER A 474 -23.94 -28.18 -8.70
CA SER A 474 -23.79 -27.41 -9.94
C SER A 474 -24.54 -26.10 -9.78
N PHE A 475 -23.88 -24.97 -10.04
CA PHE A 475 -24.46 -23.65 -9.88
C PHE A 475 -23.76 -22.64 -10.77
N GLU A 476 -24.22 -21.40 -10.73
CA GLU A 476 -23.76 -20.34 -11.60
C GLU A 476 -23.47 -19.09 -10.79
N LEU A 477 -22.25 -18.58 -10.91
CA LEU A 477 -21.83 -17.32 -10.31
C LEU A 477 -21.83 -16.21 -11.37
N ARG A 478 -22.38 -15.04 -11.02
CA ARG A 478 -22.47 -13.84 -11.87
C ARG A 478 -21.94 -12.62 -11.11
N SER A 479 -21.41 -11.65 -11.85
CA SER A 479 -21.01 -10.33 -11.34
C SER A 479 -21.86 -9.22 -11.94
N SER A 480 -21.98 -8.08 -11.25
CA SER A 480 -22.69 -6.88 -11.72
C SER A 480 -21.79 -5.66 -11.96
N GLY A 481 -20.58 -5.62 -11.41
CA GLY A 481 -19.63 -4.49 -11.45
C GLY A 481 -18.52 -4.64 -12.49
N GLY A 482 -18.69 -5.54 -13.45
CA GLY A 482 -17.81 -5.69 -14.60
C GLY A 482 -16.40 -6.19 -14.27
N PHE A 483 -15.47 -5.95 -15.20
CA PHE A 483 -14.14 -6.56 -15.21
C PHE A 483 -13.32 -6.33 -13.92
N ALA A 484 -13.29 -5.11 -13.39
CA ALA A 484 -12.52 -4.80 -12.18
C ALA A 484 -13.04 -5.56 -10.95
N GLU A 485 -14.36 -5.73 -10.81
CA GLU A 485 -14.95 -6.52 -9.72
C GLU A 485 -14.63 -8.02 -9.88
N GLU A 486 -14.68 -8.56 -11.10
CA GLU A 486 -14.34 -9.96 -11.37
C GLU A 486 -12.86 -10.30 -11.07
N MET A 487 -11.98 -9.31 -11.10
CA MET A 487 -10.56 -9.47 -10.81
C MET A 487 -10.22 -9.22 -9.34
N LEU A 488 -10.74 -8.13 -8.75
CA LEU A 488 -10.38 -7.67 -7.40
C LEU A 488 -11.28 -8.24 -6.31
N ALA A 489 -12.53 -8.55 -6.63
CA ALA A 489 -13.55 -8.92 -5.67
C ALA A 489 -14.55 -9.96 -6.22
N PRO A 490 -14.09 -11.08 -6.82
CA PRO A 490 -14.95 -12.06 -7.49
C PRO A 490 -16.04 -12.66 -6.59
N PRO A 491 -17.20 -13.04 -7.15
CA PRO A 491 -18.26 -13.72 -6.40
C PRO A 491 -17.79 -15.09 -5.89
N VAL A 492 -18.37 -15.51 -4.76
CA VAL A 492 -17.99 -16.74 -4.04
C VAL A 492 -19.24 -17.51 -3.66
N GLU A 493 -19.20 -18.84 -3.79
CA GLU A 493 -20.22 -19.76 -3.27
C GLU A 493 -19.55 -20.79 -2.36
N ILE A 494 -20.13 -21.03 -1.18
CA ILE A 494 -19.62 -21.96 -0.17
C ILE A 494 -20.69 -22.95 0.30
N GLY A 495 -20.26 -24.00 0.98
CA GLY A 495 -21.14 -24.84 1.79
C GLY A 495 -20.36 -25.77 2.71
N THR A 496 -21.00 -26.18 3.79
CA THR A 496 -20.38 -27.09 4.76
C THR A 496 -20.58 -28.55 4.33
N VAL A 497 -19.49 -29.31 4.36
CA VAL A 497 -19.46 -30.75 4.10
C VAL A 497 -18.63 -31.44 5.17
N ASP A 498 -19.06 -32.62 5.61
CA ASP A 498 -18.20 -33.49 6.42
C ASP A 498 -17.21 -34.20 5.49
N VAL A 499 -15.92 -33.96 5.71
CA VAL A 499 -14.84 -34.59 4.93
C VAL A 499 -14.15 -35.68 5.75
N ALA A 500 -13.76 -36.76 5.08
CA ALA A 500 -12.74 -37.67 5.55
C ALA A 500 -11.36 -37.13 5.14
N GLY A 501 -10.31 -37.41 5.92
CA GLY A 501 -8.95 -36.83 5.80
C GLY A 501 -8.18 -37.10 4.50
N ASP A 502 -8.84 -37.62 3.46
CA ASP A 502 -8.30 -37.84 2.11
C ASP A 502 -9.30 -37.51 0.99
N ASP A 503 -10.43 -36.86 1.31
CA ASP A 503 -11.40 -36.46 0.29
C ASP A 503 -10.80 -35.45 -0.69
N ILE A 504 -11.16 -35.60 -1.96
CA ILE A 504 -10.76 -34.70 -3.05
C ILE A 504 -11.87 -33.69 -3.31
N ILE A 505 -11.53 -32.41 -3.23
CA ILE A 505 -12.27 -31.31 -3.82
C ILE A 505 -11.93 -31.29 -5.32
N ASP A 506 -12.95 -31.36 -6.16
CA ASP A 506 -12.85 -31.30 -7.62
C ASP A 506 -13.85 -30.25 -8.12
N GLY A 507 -13.34 -29.07 -8.44
CA GLY A 507 -14.13 -27.91 -8.90
C GLY A 507 -13.79 -27.59 -10.34
N GLU A 508 -14.78 -27.56 -11.22
CA GLU A 508 -14.64 -27.21 -12.64
C GLU A 508 -15.53 -26.01 -12.96
N VAL A 509 -14.97 -25.01 -13.65
CA VAL A 509 -15.71 -23.84 -14.10
C VAL A 509 -15.62 -23.70 -15.61
N VAL A 510 -16.77 -23.63 -16.26
CA VAL A 510 -16.88 -23.23 -17.67
C VAL A 510 -17.00 -21.71 -17.72
N LEU A 511 -16.01 -21.09 -18.34
CA LEU A 511 -15.97 -19.64 -18.59
C LEU A 511 -17.00 -19.29 -19.65
N ARG A 512 -17.69 -18.17 -19.46
CA ARG A 512 -18.74 -17.75 -20.37
C ARG A 512 -18.16 -16.92 -21.49
N PRO A 513 -18.46 -17.24 -22.76
CA PRO A 513 -18.46 -16.23 -23.81
C PRO A 513 -19.47 -15.14 -23.41
N PRO A 514 -19.25 -13.86 -23.79
CA PRO A 514 -20.16 -12.79 -23.40
C PRO A 514 -21.57 -13.14 -23.85
N ALA A 515 -22.54 -13.08 -22.93
CA ALA A 515 -23.93 -13.29 -23.27
C ALA A 515 -24.34 -12.25 -24.31
N SER A 516 -24.83 -12.69 -25.48
CA SER A 516 -25.58 -11.81 -26.36
C SER A 516 -26.84 -11.36 -25.61
N THR A 517 -26.86 -10.10 -25.19
CA THR A 517 -28.05 -9.28 -24.86
C THR A 517 -29.12 -9.90 -23.95
N GLU A 518 -29.22 -9.45 -22.70
CA GLU A 518 -30.53 -9.30 -22.03
C GLU A 518 -30.63 -7.97 -21.26
N VAL A 519 -31.85 -7.44 -21.32
CA VAL A 519 -32.32 -6.07 -21.11
C VAL A 519 -32.26 -5.61 -19.65
N VAL A 520 -31.81 -4.36 -19.43
CA VAL A 520 -32.21 -3.56 -18.25
C VAL A 520 -33.21 -2.50 -18.74
N GLU A 521 -34.34 -2.37 -18.05
CA GLU A 521 -35.38 -1.37 -18.32
C GLU A 521 -34.78 0.04 -18.39
N GLY A 522 -34.77 0.65 -19.58
CA GLY A 522 -34.18 1.98 -19.77
C GLY A 522 -33.56 2.28 -21.12
N GLY A 523 -33.93 1.58 -22.19
CA GLY A 523 -33.97 2.14 -23.56
C GLY A 523 -32.67 2.67 -24.18
N THR A 524 -31.49 2.21 -23.77
CA THR A 524 -30.24 2.46 -24.52
C THR A 524 -29.57 1.12 -24.84
N GLU A 525 -29.60 0.72 -26.12
CA GLU A 525 -28.83 -0.41 -26.62
C GLU A 525 -27.36 0.02 -26.74
N ILE A 526 -26.48 -0.60 -25.95
CA ILE A 526 -25.04 -0.58 -26.19
C ILE A 526 -24.72 -1.89 -26.92
N ASP A 527 -24.23 -1.79 -28.15
CA ASP A 527 -23.77 -2.94 -28.93
C ASP A 527 -22.48 -3.48 -28.31
N ALA A 528 -22.59 -4.52 -27.48
CA ALA A 528 -21.44 -5.24 -26.95
C ALA A 528 -20.87 -6.19 -28.01
N THR A 529 -20.48 -5.67 -29.17
CA THR A 529 -19.64 -6.44 -30.11
C THR A 529 -18.26 -6.61 -29.49
N ALA A 530 -17.90 -7.85 -29.18
CA ALA A 530 -16.56 -8.29 -28.78
C ALA A 530 -15.92 -7.43 -27.67
N ASN A 531 -16.32 -7.64 -26.41
CA ASN A 531 -15.46 -7.25 -25.30
C ASN A 531 -14.28 -8.24 -25.25
N PRO A 532 -13.03 -7.83 -25.55
CA PRO A 532 -11.86 -8.71 -25.46
C PRO A 532 -11.59 -9.22 -24.04
N LEU A 533 -12.26 -8.65 -23.02
CA LEU A 533 -12.14 -9.02 -21.60
C LEU A 533 -13.22 -10.03 -21.13
N ALA A 534 -13.99 -10.64 -22.03
CA ALA A 534 -14.98 -11.63 -21.63
C ALA A 534 -14.32 -12.97 -21.25
N GLY A 535 -14.51 -13.42 -20.00
CA GLY A 535 -13.88 -14.63 -19.44
C GLY A 535 -12.61 -14.34 -18.63
N VAL A 536 -12.21 -13.07 -18.52
CA VAL A 536 -11.08 -12.64 -17.68
C VAL A 536 -11.51 -12.55 -16.22
N GLY A 537 -10.75 -13.14 -15.31
CA GLY A 537 -11.07 -13.04 -13.88
C GLY A 537 -10.22 -13.93 -12.98
N LEU A 538 -10.43 -13.78 -11.67
CA LEU A 538 -9.80 -14.62 -10.65
C LEU A 538 -10.70 -15.81 -10.30
N PHE A 539 -10.14 -17.01 -10.40
CA PHE A 539 -10.82 -18.27 -10.11
C PHE A 539 -10.12 -19.02 -8.98
N GLY A 540 -10.84 -19.77 -8.15
CA GLY A 540 -10.21 -20.54 -7.09
C GLY A 540 -11.10 -21.45 -6.27
N LEU A 541 -10.48 -22.16 -5.31
CA LEU A 541 -11.17 -23.00 -4.33
C LEU A 541 -11.12 -22.38 -2.93
N VAL A 542 -12.26 -22.42 -2.25
CA VAL A 542 -12.39 -22.13 -0.82
C VAL A 542 -12.36 -23.45 -0.06
N ALA A 543 -11.52 -23.55 0.97
CA ALA A 543 -11.56 -24.64 1.93
C ALA A 543 -11.03 -24.18 3.30
N ARG A 544 -11.84 -24.33 4.35
CA ARG A 544 -11.45 -24.01 5.74
C ARG A 544 -12.24 -24.85 6.75
N PRO A 545 -11.75 -25.03 8.00
CA PRO A 545 -12.57 -25.61 9.06
C PRO A 545 -13.90 -24.86 9.19
N ALA A 546 -15.00 -25.57 9.45
CA ALA A 546 -16.28 -24.92 9.68
C ALA A 546 -16.18 -23.96 10.89
N PRO A 547 -16.71 -22.73 10.80
CA PRO A 547 -16.67 -21.78 11.92
C PRO A 547 -17.32 -22.35 13.19
N GLN A 548 -16.65 -22.18 14.33
CA GLN A 548 -17.19 -22.55 15.64
C GLN A 548 -18.12 -21.45 16.18
N PRO A 549 -19.09 -21.78 17.04
CA PRO A 549 -19.89 -20.76 17.73
C PRO A 549 -19.00 -19.80 18.53
N VAL A 550 -19.26 -18.50 18.41
CA VAL A 550 -18.43 -17.45 19.03
C VAL A 550 -18.25 -17.68 20.53
N ASP A 551 -19.32 -18.02 21.26
CA ASP A 551 -19.25 -18.26 22.72
C ASP A 551 -18.28 -19.39 23.10
N GLU A 552 -18.15 -20.43 22.26
CA GLU A 552 -17.22 -21.54 22.50
C GLU A 552 -15.77 -21.10 22.26
N VAL A 553 -15.53 -20.30 21.22
CA VAL A 553 -14.22 -19.70 20.92
C VAL A 553 -13.77 -18.79 22.07
N LEU A 554 -14.65 -17.90 22.54
CA LEU A 554 -14.37 -16.99 23.65
C LEU A 554 -14.05 -17.75 24.95
N ALA A 555 -14.81 -18.80 25.27
CA ALA A 555 -14.59 -19.62 26.45
C ALA A 555 -13.25 -20.37 26.39
N ALA A 556 -12.88 -20.91 25.23
CA ALA A 556 -11.60 -21.60 25.03
C ALA A 556 -10.41 -20.64 25.17
N ALA A 557 -10.51 -19.43 24.58
CA ALA A 557 -9.50 -18.38 24.70
C ALA A 557 -9.29 -17.96 26.16
N ALA A 558 -10.36 -17.66 26.89
CA ALA A 558 -10.29 -17.28 28.30
C ALA A 558 -9.70 -18.41 29.18
N ALA A 559 -10.02 -19.67 28.88
CA ALA A 559 -9.48 -20.82 29.62
C ALA A 559 -7.98 -21.03 29.41
N ALA A 560 -7.45 -20.75 28.21
CA ALA A 560 -6.02 -20.78 27.94
C ALA A 560 -5.31 -19.59 28.59
N ALA A 561 -5.89 -18.39 28.49
CA ALA A 561 -5.36 -17.18 29.11
C ALA A 561 -5.20 -17.30 30.63
N ALA A 562 -6.15 -17.94 31.32
CA ALA A 562 -6.09 -18.18 32.76
C ALA A 562 -4.96 -19.14 33.20
N GLN A 563 -4.45 -19.97 32.28
CA GLN A 563 -3.40 -20.97 32.55
C GLN A 563 -1.99 -20.46 32.25
N ALA A 564 -1.86 -19.43 31.41
CA ALA A 564 -0.58 -18.83 31.04
C ALA A 564 -0.16 -17.70 32.00
N ASP A 565 1.13 -17.35 31.96
CA ASP A 565 1.65 -16.18 32.67
C ASP A 565 1.30 -14.88 31.94
N VAL A 566 1.28 -14.92 30.61
CA VAL A 566 0.87 -13.80 29.74
C VAL A 566 -0.05 -14.32 28.63
N ALA A 567 -1.14 -13.62 28.38
CA ALA A 567 -1.95 -13.80 27.17
C ALA A 567 -1.53 -12.77 26.13
N VAL A 568 -1.22 -13.22 24.92
CA VAL A 568 -0.97 -12.37 23.75
C VAL A 568 -2.14 -12.54 22.80
N VAL A 569 -2.97 -11.52 22.65
CA VAL A 569 -4.11 -11.54 21.73
C VAL A 569 -3.73 -10.81 20.45
N VAL A 570 -3.82 -11.46 19.31
CA VAL A 570 -3.55 -10.85 18.01
C VAL A 570 -4.88 -10.55 17.33
N VAL A 571 -5.13 -9.27 17.08
CA VAL A 571 -6.33 -8.75 16.42
C VAL A 571 -5.94 -7.85 15.26
N GLY A 572 -6.85 -7.58 14.34
CA GLY A 572 -6.51 -6.74 13.20
C GLY A 572 -7.61 -6.57 12.16
N LEU A 573 -7.19 -5.98 11.04
CA LEU A 573 -7.97 -5.86 9.82
C LEU A 573 -7.53 -6.92 8.81
N THR A 574 -8.20 -6.99 7.68
CA THR A 574 -7.85 -7.89 6.57
C THR A 574 -7.81 -7.12 5.26
N GLU A 575 -7.47 -7.82 4.18
CA GLU A 575 -7.57 -7.33 2.81
C GLU A 575 -9.00 -6.90 2.41
N GLU A 576 -10.03 -7.21 3.20
CA GLU A 576 -11.39 -6.68 2.95
C GLU A 576 -11.51 -5.20 3.32
N GLN A 577 -10.72 -4.72 4.27
CA GLN A 577 -10.78 -3.34 4.79
C GLN A 577 -9.60 -2.49 4.32
N GLU A 578 -8.44 -3.10 4.07
CA GLU A 578 -7.20 -2.41 3.69
C GLU A 578 -6.81 -2.84 2.27
N THR A 579 -7.58 -2.37 1.29
CA THR A 579 -7.41 -2.74 -0.12
C THR A 579 -7.69 -1.56 -1.05
N GLU A 580 -7.07 -1.64 -2.23
CA GLU A 580 -7.48 -0.89 -3.39
C GLU A 580 -8.97 -1.09 -3.74
N SER A 581 -9.60 -0.04 -4.26
CA SER A 581 -11.00 0.04 -4.75
C SER A 581 -12.09 0.05 -3.68
N VAL A 582 -11.77 -0.11 -2.40
CA VAL A 582 -12.77 -0.08 -1.31
C VAL A 582 -12.25 0.72 -0.12
N ASP A 583 -13.02 1.73 0.31
CA ASP A 583 -12.76 2.39 1.59
C ASP A 583 -13.50 1.69 2.74
N LYS A 584 -12.97 1.83 3.95
CA LYS A 584 -13.63 1.37 5.18
C LYS A 584 -14.93 2.14 5.42
N SER A 585 -15.88 1.48 6.07
CA SER A 585 -17.12 2.12 6.55
C SER A 585 -17.09 2.46 8.05
N THR A 586 -16.16 1.88 8.79
CA THR A 586 -15.97 2.02 10.24
C THR A 586 -14.51 1.74 10.59
N LEU A 587 -14.06 2.25 11.74
CA LEU A 587 -12.78 1.88 12.35
C LEU A 587 -12.90 0.71 13.35
N ALA A 588 -14.10 0.16 13.57
CA ALA A 588 -14.27 -1.00 14.43
C ALA A 588 -13.53 -2.24 13.90
N LEU A 589 -12.99 -3.06 14.80
CA LEU A 589 -12.43 -4.35 14.43
C LEU A 589 -13.54 -5.29 13.90
N PRO A 590 -13.32 -6.04 12.81
CA PRO A 590 -14.32 -6.94 12.27
C PRO A 590 -14.53 -8.16 13.18
N GLY A 591 -15.67 -8.83 13.01
CA GLY A 591 -16.03 -10.00 13.80
C GLY A 591 -16.25 -9.66 15.28
N ALA A 592 -16.04 -10.66 16.15
CA ALA A 592 -16.19 -10.49 17.60
C ALA A 592 -14.84 -10.26 18.31
N GLN A 593 -13.89 -9.60 17.63
CA GLN A 593 -12.52 -9.42 18.13
C GLN A 593 -12.47 -8.60 19.42
N ASP A 594 -13.26 -7.53 19.52
CA ASP A 594 -13.34 -6.74 20.76
C ASP A 594 -13.82 -7.59 21.95
N ALA A 595 -14.84 -8.44 21.73
CA ALA A 595 -15.33 -9.36 22.75
C ALA A 595 -14.29 -10.43 23.12
N LEU A 596 -13.48 -10.88 22.16
CA LEU A 596 -12.35 -11.79 22.39
C LEU A 596 -11.31 -11.14 23.31
N VAL A 597 -10.92 -9.90 23.03
CA VAL A 597 -9.95 -9.18 23.88
C VAL A 597 -10.50 -9.02 25.30
N SER A 598 -11.72 -8.52 25.47
CA SER A 598 -12.31 -8.34 26.80
C SER A 598 -12.49 -9.66 27.56
N ALA A 599 -12.86 -10.75 26.89
CA ALA A 599 -12.99 -12.07 27.53
C ALA A 599 -11.64 -12.61 28.01
N VAL A 600 -10.58 -12.42 27.21
CA VAL A 600 -9.21 -12.80 27.59
C VAL A 600 -8.70 -11.92 28.73
N ALA A 601 -8.85 -10.60 28.62
CA ALA A 601 -8.40 -9.64 29.63
C ALA A 601 -9.04 -9.90 31.00
N ALA A 602 -10.32 -10.28 31.04
CA ALA A 602 -11.01 -10.64 32.27
C ALA A 602 -10.48 -11.92 32.96
N ALA A 603 -9.79 -12.80 32.22
CA ALA A 603 -9.30 -14.10 32.71
C ALA A 603 -7.78 -14.18 32.89
N ALA A 604 -7.02 -13.41 32.12
CA ALA A 604 -5.56 -13.41 32.09
C ALA A 604 -4.95 -12.73 33.33
N ARG A 605 -3.69 -13.08 33.64
CA ARG A 605 -2.89 -12.35 34.64
C ARG A 605 -2.29 -11.06 34.08
N ARG A 606 -1.86 -11.12 32.82
CA ARG A 606 -1.35 -10.02 32.00
C ARG A 606 -1.82 -10.26 30.57
N THR A 607 -2.26 -9.20 29.90
CA THR A 607 -2.78 -9.21 28.54
C THR A 607 -1.99 -8.22 27.70
N VAL A 608 -1.34 -8.74 26.67
CA VAL A 608 -0.72 -7.96 25.60
C VAL A 608 -1.58 -8.11 24.36
N VAL A 609 -1.91 -7.00 23.69
CA VAL A 609 -2.57 -7.03 22.40
C VAL A 609 -1.60 -6.65 21.30
N VAL A 610 -1.51 -7.47 20.26
CA VAL A 610 -0.81 -7.15 19.02
C VAL A 610 -1.86 -6.78 17.98
N VAL A 611 -1.78 -5.57 17.44
CA VAL A 611 -2.70 -5.07 16.41
C VAL A 611 -2.02 -5.17 15.05
N ASN A 612 -2.48 -6.11 14.22
CA ASN A 612 -2.03 -6.35 12.86
C ASN A 612 -2.98 -5.65 11.87
N ALA A 613 -2.74 -4.37 11.68
CA ALA A 613 -3.45 -3.49 10.76
C ALA A 613 -2.50 -2.37 10.32
N ALA A 614 -2.66 -1.84 9.12
CA ALA A 614 -1.88 -0.70 8.63
C ALA A 614 -2.49 0.67 8.96
N THR A 615 -3.80 0.70 9.21
CA THR A 615 -4.63 1.90 9.34
C THR A 615 -5.37 1.92 10.68
N PRO A 616 -5.78 3.09 11.21
CA PRO A 616 -6.37 3.17 12.55
C PRO A 616 -7.55 2.22 12.77
N VAL A 617 -7.65 1.70 14.00
CA VAL A 617 -8.79 0.92 14.50
C VAL A 617 -9.22 1.45 15.87
N LEU A 618 -10.50 1.25 16.21
CA LEU A 618 -11.00 1.52 17.57
C LEU A 618 -10.53 0.42 18.53
N MET A 619 -10.26 0.81 19.78
CA MET A 619 -9.79 -0.07 20.84
C MET A 619 -10.63 0.15 22.11
N PRO A 620 -11.92 -0.25 22.14
CA PRO A 620 -12.79 -0.02 23.29
C PRO A 620 -12.30 -0.71 24.58
N TRP A 621 -11.47 -1.74 24.44
CA TRP A 621 -10.83 -2.52 25.50
C TRP A 621 -9.47 -1.96 25.96
N LEU A 622 -9.05 -0.78 25.49
CA LEU A 622 -7.69 -0.24 25.76
C LEU A 622 -7.36 -0.14 27.26
N ASP A 623 -8.34 0.20 28.10
CA ASP A 623 -8.18 0.31 29.55
C ASP A 623 -8.24 -1.05 30.28
N GLU A 624 -8.47 -2.15 29.56
CA GLU A 624 -8.58 -3.51 30.11
C GLU A 624 -7.29 -4.33 29.96
N VAL A 625 -6.31 -3.83 29.20
CA VAL A 625 -5.09 -4.57 28.82
C VAL A 625 -3.82 -3.89 29.31
N ASP A 626 -2.73 -4.65 29.43
CA ASP A 626 -1.48 -4.15 30.02
C ASP A 626 -0.53 -3.56 28.98
N ALA A 627 -0.59 -4.00 27.72
CA ALA A 627 0.20 -3.40 26.64
C ALA A 627 -0.45 -3.59 25.28
N VAL A 628 -0.15 -2.66 24.36
CA VAL A 628 -0.55 -2.73 22.96
C VAL A 628 0.64 -2.49 22.05
N LEU A 629 0.94 -3.48 21.20
CA LEU A 629 1.93 -3.40 20.12
C LEU A 629 1.21 -3.21 18.80
N TRP A 630 1.47 -2.08 18.13
CA TRP A 630 1.06 -1.85 16.75
C TRP A 630 2.05 -2.52 15.79
N ALA A 631 1.62 -3.58 15.11
CA ALA A 631 2.47 -4.40 14.26
C ALA A 631 2.51 -3.95 12.79
N GLY A 632 1.54 -3.14 12.33
CA GLY A 632 1.43 -2.81 10.90
C GLY A 632 1.08 -4.03 10.04
N LEU A 633 1.46 -3.97 8.76
CA LEU A 633 1.54 -5.12 7.86
C LEU A 633 3.02 -5.41 7.58
N PRO A 634 3.61 -6.41 8.26
CA PRO A 634 5.06 -6.51 8.43
C PRO A 634 5.81 -7.26 7.32
N GLY A 635 5.14 -7.71 6.26
CA GLY A 635 5.75 -8.43 5.14
C GLY A 635 6.18 -9.87 5.47
N GLN A 636 6.92 -10.53 4.58
CA GLN A 636 7.13 -12.00 4.65
C GLN A 636 7.81 -12.52 5.93
N GLU A 637 8.57 -11.67 6.63
CA GLU A 637 9.22 -12.01 7.91
C GLU A 637 8.38 -11.59 9.13
N GLY A 638 7.09 -11.29 8.91
CA GLY A 638 6.20 -10.66 9.86
C GLY A 638 6.19 -11.28 11.24
N GLY A 639 5.96 -12.58 11.31
CA GLY A 639 5.95 -13.33 12.55
C GLY A 639 7.29 -13.31 13.28
N HIS A 640 8.41 -13.39 12.57
CA HIS A 640 9.74 -13.27 13.18
C HIS A 640 9.97 -11.86 13.74
N ALA A 641 9.56 -10.82 13.00
CA ALA A 641 9.67 -9.43 13.44
C ALA A 641 8.81 -9.14 14.67
N VAL A 642 7.55 -9.60 14.68
CA VAL A 642 6.65 -9.45 15.83
C VAL A 642 7.21 -10.20 17.04
N ALA A 643 7.71 -11.42 16.87
CA ALA A 643 8.30 -12.18 17.97
C ALA A 643 9.57 -11.50 18.52
N ALA A 644 10.44 -10.98 17.65
CA ALA A 644 11.62 -10.22 18.04
C ALA A 644 11.25 -8.93 18.78
N ALA A 645 10.19 -8.24 18.35
CA ALA A 645 9.65 -7.05 19.01
C ALA A 645 9.08 -7.40 20.39
N LEU A 646 8.22 -8.42 20.49
CA LEU A 646 7.61 -8.84 21.76
C LEU A 646 8.65 -9.26 22.80
N LEU A 647 9.71 -9.95 22.39
CA LEU A 647 10.82 -10.36 23.28
C LEU A 647 11.85 -9.25 23.50
N GLY A 648 11.74 -8.15 22.74
CA GLY A 648 12.69 -7.06 22.74
C GLY A 648 14.09 -7.45 22.26
N ASP A 649 14.21 -8.47 21.42
CA ASP A 649 15.45 -8.75 20.68
C ASP A 649 15.74 -7.60 19.70
N ILE A 650 14.68 -7.03 19.11
CA ILE A 650 14.69 -5.75 18.39
C ILE A 650 13.69 -4.84 19.09
N GLU A 651 14.08 -3.60 19.39
CA GLU A 651 13.17 -2.67 20.07
C GLU A 651 12.15 -2.07 19.08
N PRO A 652 10.83 -2.20 19.34
CA PRO A 652 9.77 -1.53 18.58
C PRO A 652 9.70 -0.05 18.95
N ALA A 653 10.69 0.72 18.49
CA ALA A 653 10.85 2.15 18.74
C ALA A 653 10.19 3.04 17.66
N GLY A 654 9.22 2.51 16.93
CA GLY A 654 8.44 3.24 15.94
C GLY A 654 7.60 4.37 16.55
N ARG A 655 7.06 5.21 15.66
CA ARG A 655 6.22 6.37 15.95
C ARG A 655 5.07 6.40 14.96
N LEU A 656 3.85 6.57 15.43
CA LEU A 656 2.66 6.61 14.57
C LEU A 656 2.77 7.69 13.49
N VAL A 657 2.27 7.37 12.30
CA VAL A 657 2.25 8.25 11.11
C VAL A 657 0.84 8.76 10.77
N THR A 658 -0.15 8.35 11.55
CA THR A 658 -1.55 8.73 11.43
C THR A 658 -2.10 8.97 12.82
N THR A 659 -2.94 9.98 12.99
CA THR A 659 -3.67 10.21 14.23
C THR A 659 -4.82 9.23 14.36
N PHE A 660 -5.03 8.64 15.54
CA PHE A 660 -6.04 7.61 15.78
C PHE A 660 -7.27 8.24 16.46
N PRO A 661 -8.41 8.37 15.76
CA PRO A 661 -9.63 8.93 16.34
C PRO A 661 -10.15 8.09 17.50
N VAL A 662 -10.84 8.72 18.46
CA VAL A 662 -11.46 8.03 19.60
C VAL A 662 -12.76 7.28 19.25
N ALA A 663 -13.38 7.62 18.12
CA ALA A 663 -14.64 7.04 17.67
C ALA A 663 -14.80 7.25 16.16
N ASP A 664 -15.73 6.50 15.56
CA ASP A 664 -16.18 6.78 14.20
C ASP A 664 -16.73 8.21 14.10
N GLY A 665 -16.37 8.90 13.02
CA GLY A 665 -16.75 10.29 12.78
C GLY A 665 -16.00 11.32 13.64
N ALA A 666 -15.10 10.91 14.53
CA ALA A 666 -14.33 11.80 15.39
C ALA A 666 -13.01 12.28 14.75
N ALA A 667 -12.99 12.50 13.44
CA ALA A 667 -11.83 13.01 12.69
C ALA A 667 -12.23 14.22 11.84
N PRO A 668 -11.32 15.17 11.55
CA PRO A 668 -11.67 16.38 10.80
C PRO A 668 -12.21 16.09 9.39
N ALA A 669 -11.58 15.13 8.70
CA ALA A 669 -12.08 14.56 7.46
C ALA A 669 -12.48 13.11 7.70
N TRP A 670 -13.78 12.83 7.55
CA TRP A 670 -14.33 11.49 7.73
C TRP A 670 -14.86 10.90 6.42
N ASN A 671 -15.64 11.69 5.68
CA ASN A 671 -16.36 11.20 4.52
C ASN A 671 -15.43 10.82 3.36
N VAL A 672 -15.67 9.62 2.84
CA VAL A 672 -15.02 9.02 1.65
C VAL A 672 -16.05 8.73 0.54
N THR A 673 -17.35 8.94 0.80
CA THR A 673 -18.38 8.68 -0.19
C THR A 673 -18.75 9.97 -0.93
N PRO A 674 -18.63 10.03 -2.27
CA PRO A 674 -19.05 11.19 -3.03
C PRO A 674 -20.57 11.45 -2.93
N VAL A 675 -20.96 12.72 -2.95
CA VAL A 675 -22.35 13.17 -3.06
C VAL A 675 -22.50 13.85 -4.42
N ASP A 676 -23.41 13.35 -5.25
CA ASP A 676 -23.59 13.81 -6.64
C ASP A 676 -22.28 13.79 -7.49
N GLY A 677 -21.35 12.90 -7.14
CA GLY A 677 -20.04 12.76 -7.78
C GLY A 677 -18.90 13.49 -7.07
N ASP A 678 -19.20 14.41 -6.15
CA ASP A 678 -18.20 15.26 -5.50
C ASP A 678 -17.82 14.76 -4.11
N ILE A 679 -16.53 14.81 -3.78
CA ILE A 679 -16.01 14.75 -2.40
C ILE A 679 -15.46 16.14 -2.05
N GLU A 680 -16.19 16.87 -1.21
CA GLU A 680 -15.77 18.19 -0.74
C GLU A 680 -14.74 18.10 0.40
N TYR A 681 -13.62 18.80 0.24
CA TYR A 681 -12.56 18.87 1.25
C TYR A 681 -12.79 20.05 2.19
N THR A 682 -13.95 20.03 2.86
CA THR A 682 -14.44 21.14 3.70
C THR A 682 -13.57 21.46 4.92
N GLU A 683 -12.73 20.52 5.34
CA GLU A 683 -11.78 20.68 6.44
C GLU A 683 -10.56 21.54 6.06
N GLY A 684 -10.36 21.81 4.77
CA GLY A 684 -9.21 22.55 4.25
C GLY A 684 -7.89 22.01 4.79
N THR A 685 -7.01 22.91 5.27
CA THR A 685 -5.69 22.52 5.79
C THR A 685 -5.73 21.80 7.16
N PHE A 686 -6.91 21.55 7.75
CA PHE A 686 -7.06 21.01 9.11
C PHE A 686 -7.32 19.49 9.16
N ILE A 687 -6.71 18.69 8.27
CA ILE A 687 -6.77 17.21 8.31
C ILE A 687 -6.00 16.62 9.51
N GLY A 688 -6.33 15.39 9.91
CA GLY A 688 -5.57 14.61 10.90
C GLY A 688 -5.25 15.38 12.19
N TYR A 689 -4.01 15.27 12.69
CA TYR A 689 -3.56 15.96 13.91
C TYR A 689 -3.81 17.47 13.91
N ARG A 690 -3.87 18.10 12.74
CA ARG A 690 -4.05 19.56 12.61
C ARG A 690 -5.41 20.00 13.12
N GLY A 691 -6.47 19.30 12.72
CA GLY A 691 -7.83 19.58 13.18
C GLY A 691 -8.06 19.16 14.63
N HIS A 692 -7.49 18.03 15.05
CA HIS A 692 -7.51 17.60 16.45
C HIS A 692 -6.87 18.64 17.39
N TRP A 693 -5.71 19.19 17.00
CA TRP A 693 -5.03 20.23 17.79
C TRP A 693 -5.80 21.56 17.81
N ALA A 694 -6.42 21.92 16.68
CA ALA A 694 -7.28 23.11 16.59
C ALA A 694 -8.59 22.97 17.40
N GLY A 695 -8.94 21.76 17.85
CA GLY A 695 -10.16 21.49 18.60
C GLY A 695 -11.43 21.49 17.75
N THR A 696 -11.31 21.26 16.43
CA THR A 696 -12.47 21.09 15.55
C THR A 696 -13.19 19.76 15.78
N VAL A 697 -12.48 18.79 16.35
CA VAL A 697 -12.95 17.46 16.75
C VAL A 697 -12.34 17.07 18.11
N PRO A 698 -12.84 16.03 18.80
CA PRO A 698 -12.30 15.60 20.09
C PRO A 698 -10.82 15.24 20.05
N THR A 699 -10.16 15.26 21.22
CA THR A 699 -8.80 14.73 21.37
C THR A 699 -8.74 13.26 20.89
N PRO A 700 -7.74 12.88 20.08
CA PRO A 700 -7.60 11.52 19.56
C PRO A 700 -7.13 10.55 20.64
N ALA A 701 -7.28 9.25 20.39
CA ALA A 701 -6.78 8.18 21.25
C ALA A 701 -5.24 8.18 21.24
N PHE A 702 -4.65 8.32 20.05
CA PHE A 702 -3.22 8.48 19.86
C PHE A 702 -2.94 9.58 18.84
N TRP A 703 -1.98 10.44 19.15
CA TRP A 703 -1.57 11.55 18.29
C TRP A 703 -0.56 11.11 17.24
N LEU A 704 -0.46 11.87 16.13
CA LEU A 704 0.69 11.77 15.22
C LEU A 704 2.01 11.76 16.01
N GLY A 705 2.89 10.84 15.64
CA GLY A 705 4.20 10.67 16.24
C GLY A 705 4.18 10.01 17.62
N HIS A 706 3.05 9.50 18.11
CA HIS A 706 3.01 8.75 19.38
C HIS A 706 3.78 7.42 19.28
N GLY A 707 4.46 7.03 20.37
CA GLY A 707 5.13 5.74 20.50
C GLY A 707 6.02 5.69 21.74
N LEU A 708 6.06 4.54 22.42
CA LEU A 708 6.81 4.40 23.68
C LEU A 708 8.19 3.77 23.50
N GLY A 709 8.29 2.65 22.78
CA GLY A 709 9.48 1.77 22.81
C GLY A 709 9.62 1.06 24.16
N TYR A 710 10.82 0.58 24.49
CA TYR A 710 11.16 -0.09 25.75
C TYR A 710 12.10 0.71 26.64
N SER A 711 12.38 1.97 26.28
CA SER A 711 13.14 2.90 27.10
C SER A 711 12.38 4.17 27.44
N THR A 712 12.90 4.92 28.41
CA THR A 712 12.36 6.19 28.89
C THR A 712 13.28 7.35 28.53
N TRP A 713 12.72 8.54 28.35
CA TRP A 713 13.43 9.67 27.79
C TRP A 713 13.12 10.99 28.50
N GLU A 714 14.16 11.80 28.72
CA GLU A 714 14.07 13.16 29.24
C GLU A 714 14.60 14.18 28.22
N TYR A 715 14.00 15.37 28.21
CA TYR A 715 14.34 16.46 27.30
C TYR A 715 14.72 17.69 28.11
N THR A 716 15.89 18.27 27.84
CA THR A 716 16.41 19.44 28.54
C THR A 716 17.08 20.43 27.60
N ASP A 717 17.30 21.66 28.07
CA ASP A 717 18.07 22.69 27.38
C ASP A 717 17.60 23.00 25.94
N ALA A 718 16.29 22.92 25.68
CA ALA A 718 15.72 23.25 24.37
C ALA A 718 15.91 24.73 24.04
N SER A 719 16.38 25.03 22.82
CA SER A 719 16.66 26.38 22.35
C SER A 719 16.43 26.50 20.85
N VAL A 720 15.98 27.67 20.40
CA VAL A 720 15.83 28.01 18.98
C VAL A 720 17.00 28.86 18.49
N SER A 721 17.49 28.56 17.30
CA SER A 721 18.46 29.37 16.57
C SER A 721 17.79 29.96 15.34
N VAL A 722 17.73 31.29 15.27
CA VAL A 722 17.13 32.03 14.15
C VAL A 722 18.28 32.59 13.32
N GLY A 723 18.49 32.06 12.10
CA GLY A 723 19.66 32.44 11.30
C GLY A 723 19.69 31.96 9.85
N GLY A 724 18.54 31.60 9.28
CA GLY A 724 18.40 31.05 7.93
C GLY A 724 17.00 31.27 7.36
N PRO A 725 16.63 30.61 6.24
CA PRO A 725 15.29 30.70 5.67
C PRO A 725 14.21 30.16 6.61
N SER A 726 14.59 29.30 7.57
CA SER A 726 13.78 28.74 8.63
C SER A 726 14.62 28.60 9.93
N PRO A 727 13.99 28.57 11.13
CA PRO A 727 14.69 28.33 12.39
C PRO A 727 15.23 26.90 12.52
N ALA A 728 16.22 26.72 13.39
CA ALA A 728 16.65 25.38 13.85
C ALA A 728 16.40 25.25 15.35
N VAL A 729 16.04 24.05 15.79
CA VAL A 729 15.87 23.72 17.22
C VAL A 729 17.02 22.85 17.67
N SER A 730 17.54 23.12 18.87
CA SER A 730 18.50 22.23 19.52
C SER A 730 18.01 21.86 20.91
N VAL A 731 18.09 20.59 21.27
CA VAL A 731 17.61 20.03 22.53
C VAL A 731 18.53 18.90 22.98
N THR A 732 18.73 18.74 24.28
CA THR A 732 19.42 17.59 24.84
C THR A 732 18.38 16.52 25.17
N VAL A 733 18.59 15.30 24.69
CA VAL A 733 17.77 14.14 25.07
C VAL A 733 18.62 13.16 25.86
N ALA A 734 18.04 12.59 26.92
CA ALA A 734 18.69 11.57 27.74
C ALA A 734 17.85 10.29 27.74
N ASN A 735 18.51 9.17 27.48
CA ASN A 735 17.92 7.84 27.64
C ASN A 735 18.03 7.46 29.11
N THR A 736 16.92 7.49 29.83
CA THR A 736 16.84 7.21 31.27
C THR A 736 16.46 5.77 31.58
N GLY A 737 16.23 4.93 30.57
CA GLY A 737 15.94 3.52 30.76
C GLY A 737 17.20 2.66 30.88
N GLU A 738 16.98 1.35 30.96
CA GLU A 738 18.03 0.36 31.20
C GLU A 738 18.59 -0.27 29.91
N ARG A 739 18.13 0.18 28.74
CA ARG A 739 18.50 -0.39 27.43
C ARG A 739 18.88 0.72 26.46
N ASP A 740 19.82 0.41 25.58
CA ASP A 740 20.12 1.25 24.42
C ASP A 740 18.85 1.39 23.59
N SER A 741 18.56 2.61 23.16
CA SER A 741 17.29 2.92 22.51
C SER A 741 17.42 4.06 21.53
N ARG A 742 16.41 4.20 20.67
CA ARG A 742 16.28 5.23 19.66
C ARG A 742 15.14 6.19 20.01
N GLU A 743 15.39 7.48 19.81
CA GLU A 743 14.41 8.55 19.98
C GLU A 743 14.19 9.32 18.68
N VAL A 744 12.97 9.82 18.49
CA VAL A 744 12.57 10.71 17.41
C VAL A 744 12.13 12.04 18.02
N VAL A 745 12.99 13.04 17.93
CA VAL A 745 12.69 14.42 18.36
C VAL A 745 11.88 15.09 17.26
N GLN A 746 10.63 15.44 17.55
CA GLN A 746 9.72 16.09 16.60
C GLN A 746 9.58 17.57 16.95
N VAL A 747 9.54 18.43 15.92
CA VAL A 747 9.36 19.87 16.08
C VAL A 747 8.15 20.32 15.28
N TYR A 748 7.20 20.94 15.97
CA TYR A 748 5.99 21.48 15.37
C TYR A 748 5.95 23.01 15.47
N LEU A 749 5.51 23.69 14.43
CA LEU A 749 5.13 25.09 14.49
C LEU A 749 3.67 25.19 14.92
N GLU A 750 3.40 25.89 16.02
CA GLU A 750 2.08 26.36 16.40
C GLU A 750 2.00 27.87 16.09
N PRO A 751 1.31 28.26 15.00
CA PRO A 751 1.14 29.66 14.64
C PRO A 751 0.36 30.45 15.68
N SER A 752 0.50 31.78 15.67
CA SER A 752 -0.28 32.67 16.54
C SER A 752 -1.73 32.84 16.07
N SER A 753 -1.98 32.67 14.77
CA SER A 753 -3.33 32.73 14.18
C SER A 753 -4.02 31.38 14.28
N SER A 754 -5.28 31.36 14.68
CA SER A 754 -6.13 30.16 14.67
C SER A 754 -6.55 29.72 13.26
N ASP A 755 -6.36 30.58 12.27
CA ASP A 755 -6.67 30.28 10.86
C ASP A 755 -5.56 29.43 10.19
N GLU A 756 -4.43 29.24 10.90
CA GLU A 756 -3.31 28.43 10.46
C GLU A 756 -3.17 27.18 11.35
N PRO A 757 -3.08 25.97 10.78
CA PRO A 757 -2.94 24.76 11.58
C PRO A 757 -1.56 24.67 12.22
N VAL A 758 -1.46 23.85 13.28
CA VAL A 758 -0.17 23.32 13.73
C VAL A 758 0.48 22.49 12.61
N ARG A 759 1.80 22.53 12.48
CA ARG A 759 2.53 21.84 11.39
C ARG A 759 3.78 21.16 11.92
N LEU A 760 4.03 19.92 11.55
CA LEU A 760 5.36 19.33 11.65
C LEU A 760 6.28 20.14 10.74
N VAL A 761 7.34 20.69 11.33
CA VAL A 761 8.32 21.51 10.58
C VAL A 761 9.69 20.84 10.50
N GLY A 762 9.93 19.78 11.27
CA GLY A 762 11.13 18.96 11.16
C GLY A 762 11.20 17.91 12.26
N TRP A 763 12.07 16.92 12.07
CA TRP A 763 12.41 15.95 13.10
C TRP A 763 13.87 15.55 13.00
N ALA A 764 14.38 14.87 14.03
CA ALA A 764 15.66 14.19 13.98
C ALA A 764 15.61 12.92 14.83
N THR A 765 16.39 11.94 14.42
CA THR A 765 16.46 10.64 15.08
C THR A 765 17.81 10.50 15.77
N VAL A 766 17.86 9.85 16.93
CA VAL A 766 19.11 9.63 17.66
C VAL A 766 19.06 8.32 18.45
N SER A 767 20.14 7.54 18.36
CA SER A 767 20.34 6.37 19.22
C SER A 767 21.23 6.78 20.39
N VAL A 768 20.77 6.51 21.61
CA VAL A 768 21.48 6.86 22.84
C VAL A 768 21.60 5.61 23.71
N PRO A 769 22.81 5.24 24.17
CA PRO A 769 22.98 4.13 25.10
C PRO A 769 22.21 4.34 26.42
N ALA A 770 21.92 3.25 27.13
CA ALA A 770 21.27 3.31 28.45
C ALA A 770 22.00 4.28 29.41
N GLY A 771 21.26 5.20 30.02
CA GLY A 771 21.82 6.23 30.91
C GLY A 771 22.62 7.35 30.22
N GLY A 772 22.72 7.34 28.90
CA GLY A 772 23.42 8.35 28.10
C GLY A 772 22.57 9.57 27.77
N SER A 773 23.20 10.58 27.18
CA SER A 773 22.52 11.77 26.63
C SER A 773 23.19 12.27 25.36
N ALA A 774 22.41 12.87 24.46
CA ALA A 774 22.89 13.46 23.23
C ALA A 774 22.26 14.84 22.99
N ARG A 775 23.05 15.76 22.41
CA ARG A 775 22.54 17.04 21.90
C ARG A 775 22.07 16.84 20.47
N VAL A 776 20.78 17.04 20.23
CA VAL A 776 20.13 16.90 18.92
C VAL A 776 19.92 18.28 18.32
N GLN A 777 20.06 18.38 17.00
CA GLN A 777 19.69 19.56 16.23
C GLN A 777 18.67 19.15 15.17
N VAL A 778 17.50 19.78 15.21
CA VAL A 778 16.44 19.60 14.23
C VAL A 778 16.45 20.81 13.29
N GLN A 779 16.73 20.57 12.02
CA GLN A 779 16.57 21.58 10.98
C GLN A 779 15.09 21.64 10.60
N THR A 780 14.51 22.85 10.60
CA THR A 780 13.13 22.99 10.13
C THR A 780 13.08 23.32 8.66
N ASP A 781 12.01 22.88 7.99
CA ASP A 781 11.86 23.01 6.55
C ASP A 781 11.14 24.31 6.18
N ALA A 782 11.79 25.16 5.38
CA ALA A 782 11.31 26.49 5.03
C ALA A 782 9.96 26.49 4.29
N ARG A 783 9.61 25.41 3.56
CA ARG A 783 8.32 25.30 2.87
C ARG A 783 7.14 25.23 3.83
N LEU A 784 7.36 24.90 5.10
CA LEU A 784 6.30 24.78 6.10
C LEU A 784 6.03 26.12 6.81
N TRP A 785 6.82 27.16 6.51
CA TRP A 785 6.70 28.53 7.04
C TRP A 785 6.00 29.49 6.09
N ARG A 786 5.40 28.97 5.03
CA ARG A 786 4.62 29.73 4.04
C ARG A 786 3.16 29.29 4.04
N ALA A 787 2.30 30.23 3.69
CA ALA A 787 0.89 30.04 3.44
C ALA A 787 0.56 30.53 2.02
N TRP A 788 -0.31 29.81 1.33
CA TRP A 788 -0.79 30.15 0.01
C TRP A 788 -1.92 31.17 0.12
N ASP A 789 -1.72 32.33 -0.50
CA ASP A 789 -2.76 33.35 -0.61
C ASP A 789 -3.57 33.13 -1.89
N THR A 790 -4.84 32.76 -1.72
CA THR A 790 -5.75 32.48 -2.83
C THR A 790 -6.12 33.71 -3.64
N GLU A 791 -6.02 34.92 -3.08
CA GLU A 791 -6.35 36.16 -3.80
C GLU A 791 -5.22 36.56 -4.76
N SER A 792 -3.97 36.47 -4.31
CA SER A 792 -2.79 36.82 -5.12
C SER A 792 -2.25 35.66 -5.95
N GLY A 793 -2.50 34.41 -5.54
CA GLY A 793 -1.90 33.23 -6.17
C GLY A 793 -0.39 33.11 -5.87
N GLU A 794 0.05 33.63 -4.73
CA GLU A 794 1.46 33.64 -4.33
C GLU A 794 1.67 33.02 -2.94
N TRP A 795 2.88 32.49 -2.71
CA TRP A 795 3.34 32.07 -1.40
C TRP A 795 3.72 33.29 -0.56
N SER A 796 3.13 33.41 0.63
CA SER A 796 3.52 34.39 1.64
C SER A 796 4.09 33.70 2.87
N ARG A 797 4.93 34.37 3.64
CA ARG A 797 5.40 33.82 4.92
C ARG A 797 4.26 33.86 5.94
N ILE A 798 4.08 32.80 6.72
CA ILE A 798 3.16 32.80 7.87
C ILE A 798 3.56 33.95 8.80
N ALA A 799 2.57 34.72 9.25
CA ALA A 799 2.80 35.90 10.08
C ALA A 799 3.66 35.59 11.30
N ASP A 800 4.57 36.52 11.62
CA ASP A 800 5.49 36.37 12.75
C ASP A 800 4.74 36.20 14.09
N GLY A 801 5.24 35.31 14.93
CA GLY A 801 4.68 34.95 16.24
C GLY A 801 4.37 33.45 16.36
N GLY A 802 3.77 33.05 17.48
CA GLY A 802 3.51 31.65 17.81
C GLY A 802 4.66 31.01 18.59
N ARG A 803 4.79 29.68 18.51
CA ARG A 803 5.86 28.92 19.16
C ARG A 803 6.22 27.65 18.41
N LEU A 804 7.44 27.18 18.62
CA LEU A 804 7.87 25.83 18.27
C LEU A 804 7.63 24.89 19.45
N LEU A 805 6.97 23.76 19.19
CA LEU A 805 6.75 22.69 20.15
C LEU A 805 7.80 21.60 19.90
N VAL A 806 8.60 21.28 20.91
CA VAL A 806 9.51 20.12 20.90
C VAL A 806 8.80 18.97 21.58
N ALA A 807 8.62 17.86 20.87
CA ALA A 807 7.74 16.79 21.30
C ALA A 807 8.31 15.40 20.97
N ARG A 808 7.85 14.39 21.72
CA ARG A 808 8.09 12.96 21.43
C ARG A 808 7.01 12.34 20.53
N GLY A 809 5.98 13.14 20.25
CA GLY A 809 4.70 12.86 19.61
C GLY A 809 3.82 14.06 19.95
N LEU A 810 2.87 14.48 19.12
CA LEU A 810 2.18 15.76 19.37
C LEU A 810 1.38 15.79 20.69
N GLY A 811 0.94 14.63 21.17
CA GLY A 811 0.31 14.47 22.49
C GLY A 811 1.28 14.57 23.69
N ASP A 812 2.60 14.61 23.45
CA ASP A 812 3.66 14.60 24.44
C ASP A 812 4.68 15.72 24.17
N VAL A 813 4.22 16.96 24.38
CA VAL A 813 5.04 18.18 24.23
C VAL A 813 5.97 18.36 25.44
N ARG A 814 7.27 18.39 25.18
CA ARG A 814 8.34 18.50 26.18
C ARG A 814 8.85 19.91 26.39
N ALA A 815 8.76 20.77 25.39
CA ALA A 815 9.09 22.19 25.50
C ALA A 815 8.30 23.04 24.49
N GLY A 816 8.03 24.30 24.85
CA GLY A 816 7.49 25.32 23.95
C GLY A 816 8.47 26.49 23.86
N LEU A 817 8.91 26.83 22.64
CA LEU A 817 9.89 27.87 22.36
C LEU A 817 9.21 29.01 21.60
N PRO A 818 9.09 30.23 22.17
CA PRO A 818 8.50 31.35 21.45
C PRO A 818 9.34 31.74 20.23
N LEU A 819 8.67 32.21 19.18
CA LEU A 819 9.28 32.69 17.93
C LEU A 819 9.43 34.20 17.88
#